data_AF-A0A966F0I1-F1
#
_entry.id   AF-A0A966F0I1-F1
#
_cell.length_a   1.000
_cell.length_b   1.000
_cell.length_c   1.000
_cell.angle_alpha   90.00
_cell.angle_beta   90.00
_cell.angle_gamma   90.00
#
_symmetry.space_group_name_H-M   'P 1'
#
loop_
_entity.id
_entity.type
_entity.pdbx_description
1 polymer ?
#
loop_
_entity_poly.entity_id
_entity_poly.type
_entity_poly.pdbx_seq_one_letter_code
_entity_poly.pdbx_strand_id
1 'polypeptide(L)'
;MEDEIANDPVGRQSRFRLYGGILLVLILFGLMALWVSRTTLADNVVRSQLDQMDVTASYEIEDIGLRRQVIRNLVIGDPDRPDLTADLVEVGNSLSLGGLGINWVRASGVKLFGRLENGKLSFGELDKFTDPNDDSPLSLPDIWLGLSDAKLRIDSAYGAVGLALTGEGELHDGFSGEIAAISQGLEAGGCAVSKPTFFGKVAIRGKKPNLQGPLRLPSVTCSDLDLAAEAVAAQVSVDLGADLASWDGTIGLSGGPFRYADYASRTIKASLDLAGDLKQSSGDVDLTASGLRSPYASADASHIQGPFALGYGGDELTASFSGQPDLRGVHVEKNMLRQAATLSASVAGTPVGPLAERFAKAVQQAGNNFDISSDIKFTKNGGRTTLSLNALGARSRSGATVSLSDPLLLAFTDKNIRMLADGNISLEGGGFPSANLVLNDGSLSRGFSGRLEMANYQVGTAQLKIPALAFSPTRQGGTNIDGRIILTGPLGDGQITGLQVPISGYIGRNGNFSLFRQCVNLQFASLRTASLRAGPTSTRLCPQGSAIVTGNGSSVNIAANAPSLKLNGDVGGTPLAISSGALRFSRANGLTAQNVGIRLGTPASMTSLDIAVLSARFGQMINGRIEGASGKIANVPLLMEKIEGDWRYEKGQFLADASLLVRDEQPVERFRPLISNDVKLGFDGKDITAAGLLREPETLTAIAAIDILHTLRNSTGRALIDVSSLTFNERLQPEQLTPLTLGVIANVQGEISGTGRIDWDGSDNGIKSTGRFLTNGLNLAAAFGPVTGLAGEIIFSDLLALETSPGQTVTLSEVNPGVAVFNGQIRYRLLADYKMQIEGGQWPFAGGKLYLEPTILDLSEDAERRLQFTVEGVDAAQFLTQFDFENMSATGVFDGKLPMVFNQDGGRVVGGYLVAREGGGTLAYVGELTYEDMGTMANFAFNALKSIRYRNLTIGMNGDIAGEIITEVKFDGLQQGDGASRNFITKQLARIPIQFNVRIQAPFMQLMSSAKSYYEPEILVGQNLPALLRAQEERAKAAEKVLKGDE
;
A
#
# COMPACT_ATOMS: atom_id res chain seq x y z
N MET A 1 136.94 -38.91 70.96
CA MET A 1 136.64 -38.10 72.15
C MET A 1 135.31 -38.60 72.66
N GLU A 2 135.32 -39.81 73.22
CA GLU A 2 135.60 -40.11 74.65
C GLU A 2 134.33 -39.80 75.45
N ASP A 3 133.58 -40.83 75.83
CA ASP A 3 133.63 -41.51 77.15
C ASP A 3 132.92 -40.62 78.21
N GLU A 4 132.16 -41.08 79.20
CA GLU A 4 131.81 -42.38 79.73
C GLU A 4 130.59 -42.18 80.67
N ILE A 5 129.86 -43.28 80.85
CA ILE A 5 128.90 -43.72 81.88
C ILE A 5 128.91 -42.96 83.24
N ALA A 6 127.72 -42.66 83.81
CA ALA A 6 127.18 -43.28 85.05
C ALA A 6 126.10 -42.48 85.82
N ASN A 7 125.07 -43.23 86.23
CA ASN A 7 124.23 -43.13 87.44
C ASN A 7 123.04 -42.15 87.55
N ASP A 8 121.86 -42.77 87.58
CA ASP A 8 120.62 -42.36 88.27
C ASP A 8 120.87 -41.98 89.75
N PRO A 9 120.07 -41.08 90.37
CA PRO A 9 118.83 -41.55 91.00
C PRO A 9 117.61 -40.60 91.01
N VAL A 10 116.44 -41.19 90.76
CA VAL A 10 115.11 -41.01 91.39
C VAL A 10 114.86 -39.77 92.28
N GLY A 11 113.88 -38.96 91.87
CA GLY A 11 112.75 -38.64 92.75
C GLY A 11 112.28 -37.18 92.87
N ARG A 12 110.99 -36.97 92.53
CA ARG A 12 109.97 -36.13 93.21
C ARG A 12 109.30 -35.02 92.38
N GLN A 13 108.50 -35.42 91.39
CA GLN A 13 107.41 -34.61 90.80
C GLN A 13 106.05 -35.25 91.13
N SER A 14 105.33 -34.80 92.16
CA SER A 14 103.97 -35.29 92.44
C SER A 14 103.17 -34.42 93.42
N ARG A 15 102.86 -33.16 93.07
CA ARG A 15 101.78 -32.39 93.75
C ARG A 15 100.93 -31.49 92.83
N PHE A 16 101.42 -31.07 91.67
CA PHE A 16 100.64 -30.24 90.72
C PHE A 16 99.77 -31.05 89.72
N ARG A 17 100.03 -32.35 89.51
CA ARG A 17 99.20 -33.24 88.68
C ARG A 17 97.92 -33.71 89.38
N LEU A 18 97.86 -33.67 90.71
CA LEU A 18 96.69 -34.16 91.48
C LEU A 18 95.52 -33.15 91.45
N TYR A 19 95.80 -31.85 91.57
CA TYR A 19 94.77 -30.81 91.45
C TYR A 19 94.30 -30.61 90.01
N GLY A 20 95.21 -30.72 89.02
CA GLY A 20 94.83 -30.76 87.60
C GLY A 20 94.02 -32.01 87.24
N GLY A 21 94.37 -33.18 87.80
CA GLY A 21 93.62 -34.43 87.60
C GLY A 21 92.26 -34.43 88.27
N ILE A 22 92.11 -33.88 89.49
CA ILE A 22 90.81 -33.76 90.17
C ILE A 22 89.93 -32.72 89.49
N LEU A 23 90.48 -31.58 89.04
CA LEU A 23 89.74 -30.59 88.26
C LEU A 23 89.33 -31.17 86.90
N LEU A 24 90.20 -31.94 86.24
CA LEU A 24 89.91 -32.57 84.96
C LEU A 24 88.93 -33.75 85.11
N VAL A 25 88.95 -34.47 86.24
CA VAL A 25 87.92 -35.47 86.59
C VAL A 25 86.61 -34.80 86.96
N LEU A 26 86.58 -33.68 87.69
CA LEU A 26 85.35 -32.93 87.98
C LEU A 26 84.79 -32.24 86.74
N ILE A 27 85.64 -31.76 85.83
CA ILE A 27 85.26 -31.27 84.51
C ILE A 27 84.78 -32.42 83.63
N LEU A 28 85.43 -33.58 83.64
CA LEU A 28 84.96 -34.77 82.92
C LEU A 28 83.67 -35.33 83.51
N PHE A 29 83.49 -35.31 84.83
CA PHE A 29 82.27 -35.73 85.50
C PHE A 29 81.16 -34.70 85.30
N GLY A 30 81.49 -33.42 85.27
CA GLY A 30 80.60 -32.32 84.90
C GLY A 30 80.19 -32.37 83.43
N LEU A 31 81.13 -32.66 82.51
CA LEU A 31 80.87 -32.88 81.08
C LEU A 31 80.11 -34.18 80.84
N MET A 32 80.38 -35.24 81.59
CA MET A 32 79.66 -36.51 81.51
C MET A 32 78.26 -36.38 82.12
N ALA A 33 78.08 -35.64 83.21
CA ALA A 33 76.78 -35.28 83.76
C ALA A 33 76.00 -34.32 82.83
N LEU A 34 76.66 -33.34 82.19
CA LEU A 34 76.09 -32.50 81.13
C LEU A 34 75.68 -33.33 79.91
N TRP A 35 76.46 -34.36 79.57
CA TRP A 35 76.22 -35.23 78.41
C TRP A 35 75.15 -36.31 78.66
N VAL A 36 75.02 -36.78 79.90
CA VAL A 36 73.95 -37.70 80.34
C VAL A 36 72.65 -36.94 80.63
N SER A 37 72.72 -35.70 81.12
CA SER A 37 71.60 -34.76 81.30
C SER A 37 71.30 -33.93 80.03
N ARG A 38 71.90 -34.28 78.87
CA ARG A 38 71.85 -33.44 77.66
C ARG A 38 70.44 -33.24 77.13
N THR A 39 69.58 -34.24 77.24
CA THR A 39 68.18 -34.17 76.79
C THR A 39 67.35 -33.27 77.71
N THR A 40 67.54 -33.37 79.04
CA THR A 40 66.86 -32.52 80.03
C THR A 40 67.34 -31.06 80.05
N LEU A 41 68.63 -30.81 79.79
CA LEU A 41 69.16 -29.45 79.66
C LEU A 41 68.74 -28.78 78.36
N ALA A 42 68.77 -29.52 77.24
CA ALA A 42 68.30 -29.02 75.96
C ALA A 42 66.79 -28.77 75.95
N ASP A 43 65.97 -29.64 76.57
CA ASP A 43 64.54 -29.41 76.78
C ASP A 43 64.27 -28.10 77.55
N ASN A 44 65.03 -27.82 78.62
CA ASN A 44 64.91 -26.57 79.36
C ASN A 44 65.35 -25.33 78.54
N VAL A 45 66.38 -25.45 77.68
CA VAL A 45 66.83 -24.36 76.81
C VAL A 45 65.84 -24.10 75.69
N VAL A 46 65.32 -25.15 75.04
CA VAL A 46 64.32 -25.04 73.98
C VAL A 46 63.01 -24.49 74.56
N ARG A 47 62.55 -24.97 75.73
CA ARG A 47 61.42 -24.37 76.45
C ARG A 47 61.67 -22.90 76.78
N SER A 48 62.85 -22.55 77.32
CA SER A 48 63.18 -21.15 77.62
C SER A 48 63.22 -20.26 76.38
N GLN A 49 63.62 -20.77 75.21
CA GLN A 49 63.63 -20.01 73.96
C GLN A 49 62.22 -19.88 73.36
N LEU A 50 61.42 -20.95 73.41
CA LEU A 50 60.02 -20.90 73.00
C LEU A 50 59.21 -19.97 73.91
N ASP A 51 59.42 -20.02 75.23
CA ASP A 51 58.81 -19.10 76.21
C ASP A 51 59.23 -17.64 75.95
N GLN A 52 60.48 -17.39 75.54
CA GLN A 52 60.96 -16.04 75.17
C GLN A 52 60.28 -15.51 73.89
N MET A 53 59.98 -16.40 72.94
CA MET A 53 59.26 -16.08 71.71
C MET A 53 57.73 -16.17 71.88
N ASP A 54 57.25 -16.45 73.09
CA ASP A 54 55.84 -16.69 73.42
C ASP A 54 55.20 -17.83 72.58
N VAL A 55 56.00 -18.80 72.12
CA VAL A 55 55.54 -19.90 71.26
C VAL A 55 55.00 -21.05 72.09
N THR A 56 53.72 -21.42 71.88
CA THR A 56 53.15 -22.62 72.50
C THR A 56 53.54 -23.86 71.69
N ALA A 57 54.25 -24.82 72.29
CA ALA A 57 54.57 -26.09 71.64
C ALA A 57 54.71 -27.26 72.62
N SER A 58 54.38 -28.48 72.16
CA SER A 58 54.66 -29.75 72.84
C SER A 58 55.40 -30.71 71.92
N TYR A 59 56.36 -31.47 72.44
CA TYR A 59 57.21 -32.35 71.64
C TYR A 59 57.90 -33.40 72.50
N GLU A 60 58.34 -34.49 71.87
CA GLU A 60 59.19 -35.52 72.47
C GLU A 60 60.58 -35.47 71.82
N ILE A 61 61.62 -35.25 72.62
CA ILE A 61 63.00 -35.28 72.14
C ILE A 61 63.51 -36.72 72.16
N GLU A 62 63.75 -37.33 70.99
CA GLU A 62 64.32 -38.69 70.88
C GLU A 62 65.84 -38.68 71.00
N ASP A 63 66.53 -37.77 70.28
CA ASP A 63 67.99 -37.62 70.34
C ASP A 63 68.41 -36.16 70.08
N ILE A 64 69.42 -35.70 70.81
CA ILE A 64 70.07 -34.39 70.60
C ILE A 64 71.58 -34.60 70.59
N GLY A 65 72.18 -34.31 69.44
CA GLY A 65 73.63 -34.28 69.21
C GLY A 65 74.11 -32.95 68.64
N LEU A 66 75.44 -32.75 68.62
CA LEU A 66 76.08 -31.51 68.13
C LEU A 66 75.79 -31.18 66.65
N ARG A 67 75.35 -32.16 65.85
CA ARG A 67 75.09 -32.02 64.40
C ARG A 67 73.65 -32.35 63.99
N ARG A 68 72.88 -33.03 64.84
CA ARG A 68 71.53 -33.54 64.51
C ARG A 68 70.65 -33.56 65.76
N GLN A 69 69.40 -33.18 65.58
CA GLN A 69 68.34 -33.28 66.58
C GLN A 69 67.17 -34.07 65.97
N VAL A 70 66.56 -34.96 66.75
CA VAL A 70 65.41 -35.79 66.36
C VAL A 70 64.27 -35.54 67.33
N ILE A 71 63.17 -35.03 66.80
CA ILE A 71 61.97 -34.63 67.53
C ILE A 71 60.80 -35.49 67.03
N ARG A 72 60.03 -36.08 67.94
CA ARG A 72 58.80 -36.82 67.64
C ARG A 72 57.58 -36.11 68.18
N ASN A 73 56.43 -36.38 67.57
CA ASN A 73 55.12 -35.93 68.04
C ASN A 73 55.10 -34.41 68.31
N LEU A 74 55.73 -33.64 67.41
CA LEU A 74 55.79 -32.19 67.53
C LEU A 74 54.39 -31.62 67.30
N VAL A 75 53.97 -30.73 68.20
CA VAL A 75 52.75 -29.93 68.11
C VAL A 75 53.11 -28.49 68.42
N ILE A 76 52.82 -27.55 67.54
CA ILE A 76 52.98 -26.10 67.72
C ILE A 76 51.57 -25.48 67.65
N GLY A 77 51.21 -24.65 68.63
CA GLY A 77 49.86 -24.12 68.83
C GLY A 77 49.06 -24.82 69.93
N ASP A 78 47.76 -24.51 69.98
CA ASP A 78 46.79 -25.15 70.88
C ASP A 78 46.71 -26.67 70.59
N PRO A 79 46.96 -27.57 71.58
CA PRO A 79 46.89 -29.01 71.36
C PRO A 79 45.54 -29.52 70.81
N ASP A 80 44.44 -28.83 71.10
CA ASP A 80 43.10 -29.18 70.59
C ASP A 80 42.86 -28.64 69.17
N ARG A 81 43.64 -27.64 68.75
CA ARG A 81 43.62 -27.00 67.41
C ARG A 81 45.04 -26.60 66.97
N PRO A 82 45.89 -27.59 66.66
CA PRO A 82 47.31 -27.30 66.44
C PRO A 82 47.52 -26.53 65.14
N ASP A 83 48.43 -25.56 65.16
CA ASP A 83 48.84 -24.82 63.97
C ASP A 83 49.79 -25.68 63.11
N LEU A 84 50.73 -26.40 63.76
CA LEU A 84 51.57 -27.42 63.10
C LEU A 84 51.64 -28.69 63.95
N THR A 85 51.57 -29.84 63.29
CA THR A 85 51.95 -31.14 63.87
C THR A 85 52.95 -31.84 62.96
N ALA A 86 53.85 -32.65 63.52
CA ALA A 86 54.74 -33.52 62.75
C ALA A 86 55.08 -34.79 63.54
N ASP A 87 55.01 -35.94 62.87
CA ASP A 87 55.30 -37.24 63.48
C ASP A 87 56.79 -37.38 63.81
N LEU A 88 57.65 -36.89 62.91
CA LEU A 88 59.11 -36.87 63.06
C LEU A 88 59.68 -35.60 62.40
N VAL A 89 60.55 -34.90 63.12
CA VAL A 89 61.33 -33.76 62.61
C VAL A 89 62.79 -33.99 62.96
N GLU A 90 63.65 -34.00 61.94
CA GLU A 90 65.09 -34.05 62.07
C GLU A 90 65.69 -32.71 61.66
N VAL A 91 66.46 -32.10 62.55
CA VAL A 91 67.09 -30.79 62.30
C VAL A 91 68.61 -30.95 62.35
N GLY A 92 69.27 -30.48 61.30
CA GLY A 92 70.72 -30.38 61.20
C GLY A 92 71.24 -29.04 61.74
N ASN A 93 72.25 -29.09 62.61
CA ASN A 93 72.87 -27.88 63.16
C ASN A 93 74.22 -27.60 62.50
N SER A 94 74.49 -26.33 62.24
CA SER A 94 75.78 -25.79 61.85
C SER A 94 76.38 -24.97 62.99
N LEU A 95 77.69 -25.14 63.25
CA LEU A 95 78.46 -24.28 64.15
C LEU A 95 79.20 -23.26 63.31
N SER A 96 78.85 -21.99 63.44
CA SER A 96 79.59 -20.87 62.84
C SER A 96 80.17 -19.96 63.94
N LEU A 97 81.15 -19.12 63.59
CA LEU A 97 81.73 -18.10 64.49
C LEU A 97 80.69 -17.07 64.99
N GLY A 98 79.50 -16.99 64.36
CA GLY A 98 78.39 -16.10 64.72
C GLY A 98 77.23 -16.76 65.45
N GLY A 99 77.27 -18.07 65.75
CA GLY A 99 76.20 -18.79 66.46
C GLY A 99 75.86 -20.17 65.88
N LEU A 100 74.89 -20.83 66.51
CA LEU A 100 74.25 -22.08 66.04
C LEU A 100 73.19 -21.73 64.97
N GLY A 101 73.27 -22.34 63.79
CA GLY A 101 72.29 -22.14 62.71
C GLY A 101 71.77 -23.47 62.14
N ILE A 102 70.58 -23.48 61.55
CA ILE A 102 69.99 -24.69 60.92
C ILE A 102 70.46 -24.78 59.47
N ASN A 103 70.96 -25.95 59.03
CA ASN A 103 71.41 -26.15 57.64
C ASN A 103 70.54 -27.15 56.85
N TRP A 104 69.86 -28.09 57.51
CA TRP A 104 68.90 -28.96 56.86
C TRP A 104 67.77 -29.35 57.81
N VAL A 105 66.58 -29.58 57.24
CA VAL A 105 65.39 -30.03 57.97
C VAL A 105 64.77 -31.20 57.20
N ARG A 106 64.50 -32.31 57.88
CA ARG A 106 63.69 -33.41 57.33
C ARG A 106 62.47 -33.62 58.22
N ALA A 107 61.27 -33.56 57.66
CA ALA A 107 60.04 -33.75 58.42
C ALA A 107 59.11 -34.75 57.74
N SER A 108 58.48 -35.62 58.54
CA SER A 108 57.49 -36.59 58.08
C SER A 108 56.17 -36.47 58.82
N GLY A 109 55.06 -36.70 58.11
CA GLY A 109 53.71 -36.63 58.70
C GLY A 109 53.31 -35.22 59.11
N VAL A 110 53.86 -34.19 58.44
CA VAL A 110 53.60 -32.79 58.76
C VAL A 110 52.15 -32.46 58.45
N LYS A 111 51.40 -31.92 59.41
CA LYS A 111 50.11 -31.26 59.16
C LYS A 111 50.20 -29.82 59.59
N LEU A 112 50.03 -28.89 58.66
CA LEU A 112 50.13 -27.45 58.89
C LEU A 112 48.82 -26.78 58.53
N PHE A 113 48.34 -25.91 59.40
CA PHE A 113 47.14 -25.12 59.23
C PHE A 113 47.53 -23.64 59.08
N GLY A 114 47.05 -23.01 58.02
CA GLY A 114 47.30 -21.60 57.74
C GLY A 114 46.00 -20.86 57.44
N ARG A 115 46.03 -19.54 57.62
CA ARG A 115 44.95 -18.62 57.25
C ARG A 115 45.49 -17.52 56.34
N LEU A 116 44.74 -17.19 55.29
CA LEU A 116 45.03 -16.08 54.40
C LEU A 116 44.05 -14.94 54.71
N GLU A 117 44.53 -13.89 55.36
CA GLU A 117 43.74 -12.72 55.78
C GLU A 117 44.39 -11.44 55.24
N ASN A 118 43.60 -10.56 54.61
CA ASN A 118 44.07 -9.29 54.02
C ASN A 118 45.29 -9.44 53.07
N GLY A 119 45.39 -10.57 52.37
CA GLY A 119 46.51 -10.86 51.46
C GLY A 119 47.79 -11.32 52.15
N LYS A 120 47.80 -11.46 53.49
CA LYS A 120 48.93 -11.99 54.26
C LYS A 120 48.63 -13.43 54.70
N LEU A 121 49.57 -14.33 54.43
CA LEU A 121 49.50 -15.72 54.90
C LEU A 121 50.02 -15.78 56.33
N SER A 122 49.24 -16.38 57.23
CA SER A 122 49.55 -16.59 58.63
C SER A 122 49.50 -18.08 58.95
N PHE A 123 50.48 -18.55 59.72
CA PHE A 123 50.58 -19.92 60.22
C PHE A 123 50.43 -19.99 61.75
N GLY A 124 49.74 -19.01 62.34
CA GLY A 124 49.48 -18.96 63.78
C GLY A 124 50.77 -18.77 64.59
N GLU A 125 51.02 -19.67 65.52
CA GLU A 125 52.22 -19.63 66.38
C GLU A 125 53.55 -19.68 65.59
N LEU A 126 53.54 -20.17 64.35
CA LEU A 126 54.75 -20.17 63.50
C LEU A 126 55.16 -18.77 63.02
N ASP A 127 54.25 -17.80 63.00
CA ASP A 127 54.56 -16.44 62.54
C ASP A 127 55.54 -15.74 63.51
N LYS A 128 55.58 -16.16 64.78
CA LYS A 128 56.49 -15.63 65.82
C LYS A 128 57.97 -15.96 65.55
N PHE A 129 58.27 -16.89 64.64
CA PHE A 129 59.64 -17.20 64.20
C PHE A 129 60.14 -16.26 63.08
N THR A 130 59.32 -15.30 62.63
CA THR A 130 59.69 -14.29 61.63
C THR A 130 59.80 -12.90 62.28
N ASP A 131 60.66 -12.02 61.75
CA ASP A 131 60.80 -10.66 62.30
C ASP A 131 59.52 -9.85 61.98
N PRO A 132 58.80 -9.34 63.00
CA PRO A 132 57.54 -8.63 62.81
C PRO A 132 57.67 -7.31 62.02
N ASN A 133 58.88 -6.79 61.81
CA ASN A 133 59.15 -5.57 61.02
C ASN A 133 59.75 -5.85 59.63
N ASP A 134 59.88 -7.11 59.22
CA ASP A 134 60.46 -7.46 57.92
C ASP A 134 59.42 -7.34 56.79
N ASP A 135 59.49 -6.21 56.08
CA ASP A 135 58.71 -5.93 54.86
C ASP A 135 59.40 -6.45 53.58
N SER A 136 60.50 -7.22 53.71
CA SER A 136 61.21 -7.78 52.55
C SER A 136 60.34 -8.79 51.80
N PRO A 137 60.48 -8.91 50.46
CA PRO A 137 59.79 -9.95 49.69
C PRO A 137 60.08 -11.34 50.28
N LEU A 138 59.05 -12.19 50.33
CA LEU A 138 59.19 -13.58 50.76
C LEU A 138 60.35 -14.21 49.98
N SER A 139 61.41 -14.62 50.68
CA SER A 139 62.58 -15.23 50.07
C SER A 139 62.80 -16.63 50.64
N LEU A 140 63.27 -17.54 49.80
CA LEU A 140 63.49 -18.93 50.20
C LEU A 140 64.70 -19.02 51.13
N PRO A 141 64.59 -19.66 52.31
CA PRO A 141 65.70 -19.81 53.24
C PRO A 141 66.79 -20.71 52.65
N ASP A 142 68.04 -20.48 53.04
CA ASP A 142 69.19 -21.26 52.57
C ASP A 142 69.37 -22.53 53.40
N ILE A 143 68.45 -23.48 53.23
CA ILE A 143 68.47 -24.79 53.89
C ILE A 143 68.09 -25.92 52.92
N TRP A 144 68.61 -27.12 53.19
CA TRP A 144 68.10 -28.35 52.58
C TRP A 144 66.81 -28.77 53.29
N LEU A 145 65.73 -28.97 52.54
CA LEU A 145 64.44 -29.39 53.09
C LEU A 145 64.04 -30.74 52.51
N GLY A 146 63.67 -31.69 53.38
CA GLY A 146 63.06 -32.97 53.01
C GLY A 146 61.70 -33.13 53.65
N LEU A 147 60.65 -33.27 52.85
CA LEU A 147 59.27 -33.44 53.29
C LEU A 147 58.71 -34.76 52.77
N SER A 148 58.20 -35.60 53.68
CA SER A 148 57.46 -36.82 53.33
C SER A 148 56.09 -36.84 53.99
N ASP A 149 55.02 -36.95 53.20
CA ASP A 149 53.62 -36.85 53.67
C ASP A 149 53.29 -35.52 54.37
N ALA A 150 53.72 -34.39 53.81
CA ALA A 150 53.32 -33.08 54.31
C ALA A 150 51.92 -32.69 53.78
N LYS A 151 51.02 -32.32 54.68
CA LYS A 151 49.64 -31.91 54.39
C LYS A 151 49.41 -30.51 54.95
N LEU A 152 48.99 -29.59 54.10
CA LEU A 152 48.70 -28.21 54.48
C LEU A 152 47.21 -27.94 54.26
N ARG A 153 46.55 -27.22 55.17
CA ARG A 153 45.24 -26.62 54.93
C ARG A 153 45.35 -25.12 55.07
N ILE A 154 44.95 -24.39 54.04
CA ILE A 154 44.91 -22.92 54.04
C ILE A 154 43.44 -22.51 53.97
N ASP A 155 42.94 -21.91 55.04
CA ASP A 155 41.62 -21.26 55.04
C ASP A 155 41.78 -19.82 54.54
N SER A 156 40.91 -19.40 53.63
CA SER A 156 40.93 -18.03 53.08
C SER A 156 39.51 -17.49 52.98
N ALA A 157 39.37 -16.18 52.77
CA ALA A 157 38.09 -15.55 52.44
C ALA A 157 37.46 -16.15 51.17
N TYR A 158 38.25 -16.81 50.31
CA TYR A 158 37.79 -17.43 49.07
C TYR A 158 37.41 -18.90 49.23
N GLY A 159 37.65 -19.51 50.39
CA GLY A 159 37.45 -20.95 50.60
C GLY A 159 38.72 -21.66 51.07
N ALA A 160 38.56 -22.93 51.46
CA ALA A 160 39.66 -23.73 52.02
C ALA A 160 40.39 -24.52 50.93
N VAL A 161 41.72 -24.46 50.94
CA VAL A 161 42.60 -25.23 50.04
C VAL A 161 43.38 -26.25 50.86
N GLY A 162 43.27 -27.53 50.48
CA GLY A 162 44.14 -28.60 50.98
C GLY A 162 45.30 -28.83 50.02
N LEU A 163 46.51 -28.90 50.56
CA LEU A 163 47.75 -29.16 49.85
C LEU A 163 48.37 -30.44 50.40
N ALA A 164 48.92 -31.27 49.53
CA ALA A 164 49.83 -32.36 49.89
C ALA A 164 51.14 -32.13 49.15
N LEU A 165 52.25 -32.17 49.87
CA LEU A 165 53.60 -31.90 49.35
C LEU A 165 54.53 -33.03 49.78
N THR A 166 55.33 -33.52 48.85
CA THR A 166 56.43 -34.45 49.13
C THR A 166 57.58 -34.09 48.21
N GLY A 167 58.79 -33.94 48.76
CA GLY A 167 59.93 -33.48 47.98
C GLY A 167 61.16 -33.28 48.84
N GLU A 168 62.32 -33.20 48.20
CA GLU A 168 63.57 -32.98 48.88
C GLU A 168 64.57 -32.15 48.05
N GLY A 169 65.50 -31.48 48.72
CA GLY A 169 66.61 -30.75 48.09
C GLY A 169 66.88 -29.38 48.72
N GLU A 170 67.86 -28.66 48.17
CA GLU A 170 68.20 -27.30 48.60
C GLU A 170 67.15 -26.29 48.15
N LEU A 171 66.61 -25.50 49.08
CA LEU A 171 65.60 -24.48 48.78
C LEU A 171 66.15 -23.30 47.97
N HIS A 172 67.47 -23.10 47.93
CA HIS A 172 68.09 -22.09 47.07
C HIS A 172 68.32 -22.61 45.63
N ASP A 173 68.68 -23.88 45.45
CA ASP A 173 68.97 -24.47 44.14
C ASP A 173 69.04 -26.01 44.19
N GLY A 174 67.94 -26.70 43.86
CA GLY A 174 67.93 -28.16 43.76
C GLY A 174 66.74 -28.87 44.41
N PHE A 175 65.82 -28.15 45.06
CA PHE A 175 64.58 -28.75 45.57
C PHE A 175 63.72 -29.32 44.43
N SER A 176 63.22 -30.54 44.61
CA SER A 176 62.28 -31.19 43.69
C SER A 176 61.24 -31.97 44.46
N GLY A 177 59.97 -31.80 44.09
CA GLY A 177 58.85 -32.47 44.75
C GLY A 177 57.60 -32.57 43.88
N GLU A 178 56.63 -33.29 44.42
CA GLU A 178 55.27 -33.40 43.90
C GLU A 178 54.32 -32.65 44.84
N ILE A 179 53.39 -31.91 44.24
CA ILE A 179 52.37 -31.15 44.93
C ILE A 179 50.99 -31.51 44.40
N ALA A 180 50.05 -31.75 45.31
CA ALA A 180 48.64 -31.88 45.01
C ALA A 180 47.86 -30.81 45.78
N ALA A 181 47.06 -30.00 45.07
CA ALA A 181 46.15 -29.04 45.68
C ALA A 181 44.70 -29.41 45.36
N ILE A 182 43.82 -29.38 46.36
CA ILE A 182 42.40 -29.67 46.21
C ILE A 182 41.58 -28.67 47.02
N SER A 183 40.38 -28.34 46.53
CA SER A 183 39.38 -27.60 47.31
C SER A 183 37.99 -28.18 47.06
N GLN A 184 37.02 -27.93 47.95
CA GLN A 184 35.60 -28.25 47.69
C GLN A 184 34.92 -27.16 46.87
N GLY A 185 35.37 -25.91 47.01
CA GLY A 185 34.85 -24.74 46.32
C GLY A 185 35.72 -23.53 46.62
N LEU A 186 35.99 -22.74 45.59
CA LEU A 186 36.66 -21.44 45.71
C LEU A 186 35.75 -20.35 45.15
N GLU A 187 35.54 -19.28 45.90
CA GLU A 187 34.71 -18.14 45.53
C GLU A 187 35.54 -16.85 45.58
N ALA A 188 35.77 -16.21 44.44
CA ALA A 188 36.53 -14.97 44.36
C ALA A 188 35.94 -14.05 43.29
N GLY A 189 35.73 -12.77 43.62
CA GLY A 189 35.30 -11.75 42.65
C GLY A 189 34.01 -12.09 41.89
N GLY A 190 33.02 -12.69 42.55
CA GLY A 190 31.75 -13.11 41.93
C GLY A 190 31.82 -14.43 41.14
N CYS A 191 32.99 -15.07 41.07
CA CYS A 191 33.22 -16.37 40.44
C CYS A 191 33.33 -17.49 41.47
N ALA A 192 32.54 -18.55 41.29
CA ALA A 192 32.59 -19.79 42.06
C ALA A 192 33.19 -20.93 41.22
N VAL A 193 34.19 -21.61 41.75
CA VAL A 193 34.89 -22.75 41.15
C VAL A 193 34.62 -23.98 41.99
N SER A 194 33.96 -24.99 41.43
CA SER A 194 33.63 -26.23 42.15
C SER A 194 34.73 -27.27 41.99
N LYS A 195 35.20 -27.82 43.12
CA LYS A 195 36.17 -28.93 43.18
C LYS A 195 37.43 -28.74 42.32
N PRO A 196 38.13 -27.59 42.38
CA PRO A 196 39.37 -27.43 41.64
C PRO A 196 40.44 -28.39 42.18
N THR A 197 41.23 -28.96 41.27
CA THR A 197 42.35 -29.84 41.62
C THR A 197 43.59 -29.48 40.81
N PHE A 198 44.75 -29.49 41.45
CA PHE A 198 46.05 -29.35 40.80
C PHE A 198 46.91 -30.52 41.22
N PHE A 199 47.55 -31.20 40.26
CA PHE A 199 48.50 -32.28 40.54
C PHE A 199 49.72 -32.02 39.69
N GLY A 200 50.86 -31.73 40.30
CA GLY A 200 52.02 -31.27 39.56
C GLY A 200 53.34 -31.50 40.28
N LYS A 201 54.40 -31.05 39.62
CA LYS A 201 55.75 -30.98 40.15
C LYS A 201 56.04 -29.54 40.59
N VAL A 202 56.76 -29.43 41.67
CA VAL A 202 57.39 -28.20 42.13
C VAL A 202 58.89 -28.42 42.14
N ALA A 203 59.65 -27.51 41.56
CA ALA A 203 61.11 -27.56 41.61
C ALA A 203 61.66 -26.16 41.88
N ILE A 204 62.79 -26.03 42.55
CA ILE A 204 63.45 -24.73 42.75
C ILE A 204 64.84 -24.79 42.11
N ARG A 205 65.10 -23.86 41.19
CA ARG A 205 66.39 -23.72 40.51
C ARG A 205 66.85 -22.27 40.58
N GLY A 206 68.04 -22.00 41.11
CA GLY A 206 68.57 -20.65 41.26
C GLY A 206 67.60 -19.66 41.92
N LYS A 207 66.95 -20.08 43.03
CA LYS A 207 65.91 -19.37 43.81
C LYS A 207 64.59 -19.10 43.07
N LYS A 208 64.38 -19.72 41.90
CA LYS A 208 63.15 -19.59 41.11
C LYS A 208 62.32 -20.87 41.20
N PRO A 209 61.18 -20.85 41.90
CA PRO A 209 60.24 -21.97 41.87
C PRO A 209 59.63 -22.16 40.49
N ASN A 210 59.64 -23.39 40.00
CA ASN A 210 58.92 -23.84 38.83
C ASN A 210 57.73 -24.69 39.28
N LEU A 211 56.54 -24.37 38.75
CA LEU A 211 55.30 -25.11 38.96
C LEU A 211 54.84 -25.69 37.63
N GLN A 212 54.76 -27.02 37.55
CA GLN A 212 54.36 -27.73 36.35
C GLN A 212 53.29 -28.78 36.64
N GLY A 213 52.11 -28.66 36.04
CA GLY A 213 51.08 -29.71 36.17
C GLY A 213 49.70 -29.31 35.64
N PRO A 214 48.81 -30.29 35.45
CA PRO A 214 47.41 -30.04 35.14
C PRO A 214 46.65 -29.46 36.35
N LEU A 215 46.06 -28.29 36.14
CA LEU A 215 44.96 -27.73 36.92
C LEU A 215 43.64 -28.13 36.26
N ARG A 216 42.74 -28.80 37.00
CA ARG A 216 41.41 -29.18 36.54
C ARG A 216 40.36 -28.39 37.30
N LEU A 217 39.45 -27.79 36.54
CA LEU A 217 38.34 -26.96 36.99
C LEU A 217 37.04 -27.56 36.44
N PRO A 218 36.40 -28.49 37.17
CA PRO A 218 35.18 -29.17 36.72
C PRO A 218 34.03 -28.23 36.35
N SER A 219 33.86 -27.15 37.12
CA SER A 219 32.81 -26.16 36.90
C SER A 219 33.28 -24.80 37.42
N VAL A 220 33.09 -23.77 36.61
CA VAL A 220 33.35 -22.37 36.92
C VAL A 220 32.10 -21.58 36.57
N THR A 221 31.55 -20.82 37.52
CA THR A 221 30.36 -19.98 37.31
C THR A 221 30.63 -18.60 37.89
N CYS A 222 30.50 -17.55 37.09
CA CYS A 222 30.61 -16.16 37.53
C CYS A 222 29.27 -15.46 37.31
N SER A 223 28.50 -15.29 38.38
CA SER A 223 27.14 -14.74 38.32
C SER A 223 27.11 -13.30 37.81
N ASP A 224 28.07 -12.47 38.23
CA ASP A 224 28.16 -11.06 37.85
C ASP A 224 28.51 -10.86 36.35
N LEU A 225 29.11 -11.89 35.74
CA LEU A 225 29.53 -11.88 34.33
C LEU A 225 28.61 -12.71 33.43
N ASP A 226 27.57 -13.35 33.97
CA ASP A 226 26.77 -14.38 33.29
C ASP A 226 27.66 -15.40 32.55
N LEU A 227 28.74 -15.82 33.21
CA LEU A 227 29.75 -16.70 32.66
C LEU A 227 29.65 -18.08 33.31
N ALA A 228 29.66 -19.13 32.50
CA ALA A 228 29.76 -20.51 32.97
C ALA A 228 30.69 -21.32 32.07
N ALA A 229 31.53 -22.14 32.67
CA ALA A 229 32.43 -23.05 31.97
C ALA A 229 32.46 -24.41 32.68
N GLU A 230 32.51 -25.48 31.89
CA GLU A 230 32.57 -26.86 32.39
C GLU A 230 33.84 -27.57 31.90
N ALA A 231 34.31 -28.54 32.68
CA ALA A 231 35.40 -29.44 32.36
C ALA A 231 36.66 -28.73 31.81
N VAL A 232 37.04 -27.61 32.43
CA VAL A 232 38.22 -26.84 32.03
C VAL A 232 39.48 -27.49 32.62
N ALA A 233 40.48 -27.72 31.79
CA ALA A 233 41.79 -28.21 32.16
C ALA A 233 42.86 -27.22 31.66
N ALA A 234 43.76 -26.82 32.56
CA ALA A 234 44.89 -25.95 32.27
C ALA A 234 46.19 -26.72 32.54
N GLN A 235 47.02 -26.89 31.52
CA GLN A 235 48.39 -27.34 31.68
C GLN A 235 49.25 -26.12 32.05
N VAL A 236 49.66 -26.03 33.31
CA VAL A 236 50.47 -24.93 33.83
C VAL A 236 51.94 -25.31 33.77
N SER A 237 52.78 -24.41 33.30
CA SER A 237 54.24 -24.48 33.40
C SER A 237 54.76 -23.06 33.60
N VAL A 238 54.96 -22.67 34.86
CA VAL A 238 55.29 -21.28 35.25
C VAL A 238 56.51 -21.27 36.16
N ASP A 239 57.47 -20.42 35.83
CA ASP A 239 58.61 -20.07 36.67
C ASP A 239 58.31 -18.77 37.42
N LEU A 240 58.46 -18.79 38.74
CA LEU A 240 58.39 -17.60 39.59
C LEU A 240 59.76 -16.93 39.68
N GLY A 241 59.77 -15.60 39.80
CA GLY A 241 60.98 -14.83 40.08
C GLY A 241 61.58 -15.12 41.46
N ALA A 242 62.82 -14.68 41.67
CA ALA A 242 63.48 -14.83 42.97
C ALA A 242 62.81 -14.02 44.09
N ASP A 243 62.00 -13.03 43.72
CA ASP A 243 61.15 -12.22 44.60
C ASP A 243 59.77 -12.85 44.86
N LEU A 244 59.47 -13.98 44.21
CA LEU A 244 58.17 -14.64 44.22
C LEU A 244 56.98 -13.75 43.79
N ALA A 245 57.27 -12.61 43.18
CA ALA A 245 56.30 -11.59 42.78
C ALA A 245 56.20 -11.40 41.25
N SER A 246 57.15 -11.98 40.51
CA SER A 246 57.16 -12.03 39.05
C SER A 246 57.02 -13.47 38.54
N TRP A 247 56.56 -13.62 37.30
CA TRP A 247 56.37 -14.92 36.66
C TRP A 247 56.64 -14.88 35.16
N ASP A 248 57.02 -16.03 34.63
CA ASP A 248 57.21 -16.31 33.21
C ASP A 248 56.80 -17.76 32.92
N GLY A 249 56.09 -18.02 31.83
CA GLY A 249 55.75 -19.38 31.45
C GLY A 249 54.61 -19.51 30.47
N THR A 250 54.09 -20.74 30.38
CA THR A 250 53.06 -21.13 29.41
C THR A 250 51.86 -21.76 30.11
N ILE A 251 50.65 -21.42 29.67
CA ILE A 251 49.40 -22.03 30.12
C ILE A 251 48.64 -22.58 28.91
N GLY A 252 48.47 -23.89 28.86
CA GLY A 252 47.64 -24.58 27.86
C GLY A 252 46.24 -24.85 28.40
N LEU A 253 45.23 -24.12 27.94
CA LEU A 253 43.82 -24.28 28.33
C LEU A 253 43.06 -25.18 27.35
N SER A 254 42.22 -26.07 27.87
CA SER A 254 41.23 -26.81 27.07
C SER A 254 40.00 -27.15 27.90
N GLY A 255 38.80 -27.00 27.33
CA GLY A 255 37.57 -27.33 28.06
C GLY A 255 36.31 -26.90 27.33
N GLY A 256 35.17 -26.97 28.01
CA GLY A 256 33.87 -26.52 27.54
C GLY A 256 32.74 -27.49 27.90
N PRO A 257 31.46 -27.11 27.69
CA PRO A 257 31.00 -25.88 27.04
C PRO A 257 31.31 -24.60 27.83
N PHE A 258 31.44 -23.49 27.11
CA PHE A 258 31.52 -22.14 27.69
C PHE A 258 30.26 -21.36 27.34
N ARG A 259 29.77 -20.57 28.28
CA ARG A 259 28.66 -19.64 28.13
C ARG A 259 29.08 -18.30 28.71
N TYR A 260 28.75 -17.22 28.02
CA TYR A 260 28.98 -15.86 28.45
C TYR A 260 27.83 -15.00 27.92
N ALA A 261 26.94 -14.56 28.79
CA ALA A 261 25.68 -13.94 28.40
C ALA A 261 24.94 -14.80 27.34
N ASP A 262 24.53 -14.18 26.23
CA ASP A 262 23.87 -14.86 25.10
C ASP A 262 24.82 -15.61 24.15
N TYR A 263 26.13 -15.65 24.47
CA TYR A 263 27.15 -16.30 23.67
C TYR A 263 27.52 -17.66 24.26
N ALA A 264 27.77 -18.64 23.40
CA ALA A 264 28.23 -19.95 23.84
C ALA A 264 29.25 -20.55 22.87
N SER A 265 30.10 -21.44 23.37
CA SER A 265 30.95 -22.31 22.57
C SER A 265 30.93 -23.73 23.11
N ARG A 266 31.19 -24.71 22.24
CA ARG A 266 31.27 -26.13 22.63
C ARG A 266 32.59 -26.43 23.31
N THR A 267 33.69 -25.95 22.75
CA THR A 267 35.03 -26.13 23.31
C THR A 267 35.89 -24.91 23.03
N ILE A 268 36.75 -24.56 23.99
CA ILE A 268 37.86 -23.62 23.78
C ILE A 268 39.16 -24.37 24.05
N LYS A 269 40.14 -24.16 23.17
CA LYS A 269 41.54 -24.52 23.37
C LYS A 269 42.36 -23.24 23.25
N ALA A 270 43.25 -22.98 24.19
CA ALA A 270 44.14 -21.84 24.11
C ALA A 270 45.55 -22.20 24.59
N SER A 271 46.56 -21.62 23.96
CA SER A 271 47.93 -21.57 24.47
C SER A 271 48.23 -20.12 24.81
N LEU A 272 48.68 -19.86 26.03
CA LEU A 272 49.07 -18.54 26.49
C LEU A 272 50.54 -18.59 26.87
N ASP A 273 51.36 -17.78 26.21
CA ASP A 273 52.69 -17.43 26.69
C ASP A 273 52.53 -16.16 27.52
N LEU A 274 52.99 -16.16 28.77
CA LEU A 274 52.80 -15.04 29.68
C LEU A 274 54.06 -14.75 30.49
N ALA A 275 54.35 -13.46 30.64
CA ALA A 275 55.34 -12.93 31.56
C ALA A 275 54.74 -11.71 32.28
N GLY A 276 55.03 -11.56 33.57
CA GLY A 276 54.40 -10.51 34.36
C GLY A 276 54.85 -10.44 35.82
N ASP A 277 54.17 -9.58 36.55
CA ASP A 277 54.30 -9.36 37.99
C ASP A 277 52.94 -9.03 38.63
N LEU A 278 52.94 -8.75 39.93
CA LEU A 278 51.73 -8.37 40.69
C LEU A 278 50.98 -7.14 40.15
N LYS A 279 51.51 -6.39 39.17
CA LYS A 279 50.88 -5.21 38.57
C LYS A 279 50.43 -5.42 37.13
N GLN A 280 51.14 -6.23 36.34
CA GLN A 280 50.84 -6.43 34.93
C GLN A 280 51.29 -7.79 34.40
N SER A 281 50.64 -8.27 33.35
CA SER A 281 51.00 -9.46 32.58
C SER A 281 50.89 -9.20 31.08
N SER A 282 51.78 -9.77 30.29
CA SER A 282 51.76 -9.67 28.82
C SER A 282 52.33 -10.92 28.17
N GLY A 283 52.02 -11.12 26.91
CA GLY A 283 52.60 -12.18 26.10
C GLY A 283 51.75 -12.46 24.86
N ASP A 284 51.72 -13.70 24.40
CA ASP A 284 51.01 -14.11 23.20
C ASP A 284 49.91 -15.11 23.53
N VAL A 285 48.79 -15.02 22.80
CA VAL A 285 47.70 -15.98 22.89
C VAL A 285 47.45 -16.61 21.53
N ASP A 286 47.27 -17.92 21.49
CA ASP A 286 46.71 -18.69 20.38
C ASP A 286 45.43 -19.37 20.89
N LEU A 287 44.27 -18.96 20.41
CA LEU A 287 42.96 -19.44 20.87
C LEU A 287 42.15 -19.99 19.70
N THR A 288 41.64 -21.21 19.89
CA THR A 288 40.65 -21.84 19.01
C THR A 288 39.36 -22.12 19.78
N ALA A 289 38.23 -21.68 19.25
CA ALA A 289 36.90 -22.01 19.77
C ALA A 289 36.10 -22.82 18.73
N SER A 290 35.29 -23.79 19.18
CA SER A 290 34.41 -24.58 18.29
C SER A 290 32.94 -24.44 18.67
N GLY A 291 32.06 -24.55 17.67
CA GLY A 291 30.61 -24.49 17.86
C GLY A 291 30.15 -23.20 18.54
N LEU A 292 30.62 -22.05 18.04
CA LEU A 292 30.25 -20.74 18.55
C LEU A 292 28.78 -20.47 18.22
N ARG A 293 28.06 -19.90 19.18
CA ARG A 293 26.66 -19.48 19.04
C ARG A 293 26.48 -18.09 19.62
N SER A 294 25.66 -17.29 18.94
CA SER A 294 25.22 -15.96 19.35
C SER A 294 23.76 -15.77 18.94
N PRO A 295 23.07 -14.71 19.38
CA PRO A 295 21.71 -14.39 18.93
C PRO A 295 21.57 -14.13 17.42
N TYR A 296 22.67 -13.82 16.74
CA TYR A 296 22.66 -13.36 15.34
C TYR A 296 23.19 -14.43 14.36
N ALA A 297 24.16 -15.23 14.80
CA ALA A 297 24.81 -16.25 13.99
C ALA A 297 25.47 -17.34 14.84
N SER A 298 25.78 -18.46 14.21
CA SER A 298 26.66 -19.52 14.73
C SER A 298 27.88 -19.69 13.83
N ALA A 299 28.97 -20.20 14.37
CA ALA A 299 30.17 -20.53 13.61
C ALA A 299 30.73 -21.89 14.02
N ASP A 300 31.23 -22.66 13.06
CA ASP A 300 31.78 -23.99 13.31
C ASP A 300 33.07 -23.90 14.12
N ALA A 301 33.94 -22.95 13.76
CA ALA A 301 35.19 -22.69 14.45
C ALA A 301 35.59 -21.21 14.39
N SER A 302 36.39 -20.79 15.36
CA SER A 302 37.10 -19.51 15.39
C SER A 302 38.54 -19.76 15.77
N HIS A 303 39.49 -19.09 15.12
CA HIS A 303 40.90 -19.04 15.49
C HIS A 303 41.32 -17.59 15.65
N ILE A 304 42.06 -17.29 16.71
CA ILE A 304 42.59 -15.94 16.95
C ILE A 304 43.95 -16.08 17.61
N GLN A 305 44.93 -15.36 17.07
CA GLN A 305 46.28 -15.32 17.61
C GLN A 305 46.81 -13.88 17.68
N GLY A 306 47.65 -13.61 18.67
CA GLY A 306 48.43 -12.38 18.74
C GLY A 306 48.76 -11.91 20.16
N PRO A 307 49.49 -10.80 20.29
CA PRO A 307 49.95 -10.31 21.58
C PRO A 307 48.83 -9.71 22.41
N PHE A 308 48.93 -9.89 23.73
CA PHE A 308 48.07 -9.27 24.73
C PHE A 308 48.89 -8.61 25.84
N ALA A 309 48.29 -7.62 26.50
CA ALA A 309 48.79 -7.05 27.75
C ALA A 309 47.63 -6.71 28.68
N LEU A 310 47.79 -6.99 29.97
CA LEU A 310 46.81 -6.78 31.04
C LEU A 310 47.52 -6.06 32.20
N GLY A 311 46.99 -4.92 32.63
CA GLY A 311 47.49 -4.21 33.82
C GLY A 311 46.39 -4.14 34.89
N TYR A 312 46.66 -4.69 36.06
CA TYR A 312 45.74 -4.80 37.20
C TYR A 312 46.29 -4.18 38.51
N GLY A 313 47.50 -3.60 38.48
CA GLY A 313 48.12 -2.95 39.64
C GLY A 313 47.71 -1.50 39.92
N GLY A 314 46.79 -0.93 39.14
CA GLY A 314 46.26 0.42 39.34
C GLY A 314 44.77 0.42 39.70
N ASP A 315 44.19 1.61 39.91
CA ASP A 315 42.76 1.77 40.26
C ASP A 315 41.81 1.20 39.20
N GLU A 316 42.26 1.09 37.95
CA GLU A 316 41.50 0.54 36.82
C GLU A 316 42.28 -0.54 36.07
N LEU A 317 41.57 -1.59 35.63
CA LEU A 317 42.10 -2.63 34.76
C LEU A 317 42.35 -2.08 33.35
N THR A 318 43.60 -2.16 32.89
CA THR A 318 44.00 -1.88 31.51
C THR A 318 44.16 -3.17 30.72
N ALA A 319 43.81 -3.15 29.44
CA ALA A 319 43.95 -4.31 28.57
C ALA A 319 44.26 -3.91 27.13
N SER A 320 45.07 -4.68 26.43
CA SER A 320 45.27 -4.54 24.98
C SER A 320 45.43 -5.90 24.31
N PHE A 321 44.97 -5.99 23.08
CA PHE A 321 45.08 -7.17 22.25
C PHE A 321 45.20 -6.74 20.77
N SER A 322 46.03 -7.41 19.99
CA SER A 322 46.12 -7.21 18.54
C SER A 322 46.20 -8.56 17.86
N GLY A 323 45.37 -8.82 16.85
CA GLY A 323 45.37 -10.13 16.20
C GLY A 323 44.42 -10.24 15.02
N GLN A 324 44.47 -11.39 14.36
CA GLN A 324 43.69 -11.68 13.15
C GLN A 324 42.67 -12.79 13.41
N PRO A 325 41.45 -12.48 13.86
CA PRO A 325 40.42 -13.49 14.01
C PRO A 325 39.96 -14.03 12.66
N ASP A 326 39.89 -15.37 12.57
CA ASP A 326 39.30 -16.12 11.48
C ASP A 326 38.11 -16.93 12.02
N LEU A 327 36.92 -16.70 11.48
CA LEU A 327 35.72 -17.49 11.76
C LEU A 327 35.36 -18.30 10.52
N ARG A 328 35.21 -19.62 10.71
CA ARG A 328 34.87 -20.57 9.66
C ARG A 328 33.47 -21.12 9.83
N GLY A 329 32.78 -21.30 8.71
CA GLY A 329 31.45 -21.90 8.69
C GLY A 329 30.43 -21.06 9.47
N VAL A 330 30.39 -19.75 9.23
CA VAL A 330 29.41 -18.86 9.85
C VAL A 330 28.05 -19.06 9.19
N HIS A 331 27.03 -19.27 10.01
CA HIS A 331 25.63 -19.44 9.63
C HIS A 331 24.80 -18.36 10.33
N VAL A 332 24.12 -17.51 9.57
CA VAL A 332 23.15 -16.54 10.11
C VAL A 332 21.96 -17.31 10.69
N GLU A 333 21.42 -16.83 11.81
CA GLU A 333 20.26 -17.45 12.44
C GLU A 333 19.05 -17.54 11.49
N LYS A 334 18.37 -18.70 11.50
CA LYS A 334 17.28 -19.02 10.55
C LYS A 334 16.13 -18.00 10.62
N ASN A 335 15.89 -17.42 11.79
CA ASN A 335 14.86 -16.41 11.99
C ASN A 335 15.15 -15.14 11.17
N MET A 336 16.40 -14.70 11.13
CA MET A 336 16.81 -13.52 10.35
C MET A 336 16.73 -13.80 8.84
N LEU A 337 17.14 -15.00 8.40
CA LEU A 337 17.01 -15.41 6.99
C LEU A 337 15.55 -15.52 6.51
N ARG A 338 14.62 -15.92 7.40
CA ARG A 338 13.18 -15.94 7.10
C ARG A 338 12.61 -14.53 6.93
N GLN A 339 13.09 -13.54 7.70
CA GLN A 339 12.63 -12.16 7.57
C GLN A 339 12.89 -11.58 6.17
N ALA A 340 14.04 -11.89 5.56
CA ALA A 340 14.35 -11.48 4.19
C ALA A 340 13.35 -12.04 3.16
N ALA A 341 12.96 -13.32 3.31
CA ALA A 341 11.95 -13.94 2.46
C ALA A 341 10.55 -13.34 2.66
N THR A 342 10.16 -13.07 3.91
CA THR A 342 8.85 -12.44 4.19
C THR A 342 8.76 -11.02 3.63
N LEU A 343 9.85 -10.25 3.72
CA LEU A 343 9.93 -8.92 3.11
C LEU A 343 9.83 -9.00 1.59
N SER A 344 10.53 -9.95 0.96
CA SER A 344 10.43 -10.18 -0.49
C SER A 344 9.01 -10.53 -0.94
N ALA A 345 8.31 -11.39 -0.21
CA ALA A 345 6.93 -11.77 -0.54
C ALA A 345 5.97 -10.56 -0.49
N SER A 346 6.18 -9.63 0.45
CA SER A 346 5.35 -8.44 0.60
C SER A 346 5.40 -7.45 -0.59
N VAL A 347 6.46 -7.53 -1.41
CA VAL A 347 6.70 -6.64 -2.56
C VAL A 347 6.62 -7.35 -3.90
N ALA A 348 6.17 -8.62 -3.93
CA ALA A 348 6.13 -9.45 -5.14
C ALA A 348 5.32 -8.82 -6.29
N GLY A 349 4.21 -8.12 -5.98
CA GLY A 349 3.36 -7.43 -6.95
C GLY A 349 3.83 -6.03 -7.36
N THR A 350 5.05 -5.63 -7.00
CA THR A 350 5.60 -4.29 -7.26
C THR A 350 6.76 -4.34 -8.26
N PRO A 351 7.19 -3.20 -8.82
CA PRO A 351 8.33 -3.17 -9.75
C PRO A 351 9.66 -3.66 -9.16
N VAL A 352 9.80 -3.68 -7.82
CA VAL A 352 10.98 -4.24 -7.14
C VAL A 352 10.88 -5.74 -6.84
N GLY A 353 9.73 -6.38 -7.08
CA GLY A 353 9.46 -7.79 -6.72
C GLY A 353 10.54 -8.77 -7.19
N PRO A 354 10.87 -8.82 -8.50
CA PRO A 354 11.92 -9.72 -9.01
C PRO A 354 13.31 -9.47 -8.41
N LEU A 355 13.62 -8.20 -8.10
CA LEU A 355 14.89 -7.81 -7.50
C LEU A 355 14.96 -8.23 -6.02
N ALA A 356 13.86 -8.04 -5.29
CA ALA A 356 13.72 -8.44 -3.90
C ALA A 356 13.82 -9.96 -3.74
N GLU A 357 13.23 -10.73 -4.68
CA GLU A 357 13.32 -12.19 -4.69
C GLU A 357 14.76 -12.66 -4.89
N ARG A 358 15.47 -12.11 -5.88
CA ARG A 358 16.89 -12.44 -6.10
C ARG A 358 17.74 -12.03 -4.90
N PHE A 359 17.49 -10.85 -4.32
CA PHE A 359 18.22 -10.39 -3.14
C PHE A 359 17.98 -11.30 -1.93
N ALA A 360 16.73 -11.69 -1.65
CA ALA A 360 16.40 -12.61 -0.57
C ALA A 360 17.05 -13.99 -0.77
N LYS A 361 17.05 -14.52 -2.00
CA LYS A 361 17.78 -15.75 -2.35
C LYS A 361 19.29 -15.60 -2.14
N ALA A 362 19.88 -14.47 -2.52
CA ALA A 362 21.30 -14.18 -2.30
C ALA A 362 21.64 -14.11 -0.80
N VAL A 363 20.79 -13.45 0.02
CA VAL A 363 20.93 -13.42 1.50
C VAL A 363 20.84 -14.82 2.11
N GLN A 364 19.87 -15.63 1.68
CA GLN A 364 19.73 -17.00 2.17
C GLN A 364 20.95 -17.87 1.79
N GLN A 365 21.37 -17.83 0.52
CA GLN A 365 22.52 -18.61 0.08
C GLN A 365 23.82 -18.16 0.74
N ALA A 366 24.03 -16.85 0.86
CA ALA A 366 25.24 -16.30 1.46
C ALA A 366 25.30 -16.51 2.97
N GLY A 367 24.19 -16.24 3.66
CA GLY A 367 24.07 -16.36 5.11
C GLY A 367 24.02 -17.81 5.61
N ASN A 368 23.78 -18.79 4.72
CA ASN A 368 23.83 -20.20 5.10
C ASN A 368 25.24 -20.71 5.39
N ASN A 369 26.29 -20.14 4.78
CA ASN A 369 27.67 -20.52 5.08
C ASN A 369 28.62 -19.47 4.50
N PHE A 370 29.37 -18.80 5.36
CA PHE A 370 30.43 -17.88 4.97
C PHE A 370 31.56 -17.88 6.00
N ASP A 371 32.75 -17.52 5.55
CA ASP A 371 33.91 -17.34 6.43
C ASP A 371 34.15 -15.84 6.63
N ILE A 372 34.64 -15.45 7.81
CA ILE A 372 35.01 -14.07 8.16
C ILE A 372 36.47 -14.05 8.56
N SER A 373 37.22 -13.11 7.98
CA SER A 373 38.59 -12.78 8.39
C SER A 373 38.65 -11.30 8.71
N SER A 374 39.38 -10.91 9.75
CA SER A 374 39.53 -9.51 10.14
C SER A 374 40.91 -9.28 10.75
N ASP A 375 41.38 -8.03 10.74
CA ASP A 375 42.52 -7.57 11.55
C ASP A 375 41.99 -6.62 12.62
N ILE A 376 42.12 -7.00 13.90
CA ILE A 376 41.56 -6.27 15.02
C ILE A 376 42.64 -5.79 15.99
N LYS A 377 42.42 -4.59 16.54
CA LYS A 377 43.17 -4.08 17.68
C LYS A 377 42.20 -3.58 18.74
N PHE A 378 42.29 -4.16 19.93
CA PHE A 378 41.50 -3.79 21.09
C PHE A 378 42.40 -3.11 22.13
N THR A 379 41.96 -1.99 22.70
CA THR A 379 42.62 -1.39 23.87
C THR A 379 41.59 -0.84 24.86
N LYS A 380 41.84 -1.01 26.16
CA LYS A 380 41.08 -0.45 27.28
C LYS A 380 42.06 0.27 28.20
N ASN A 381 42.00 1.60 28.19
CA ASN A 381 42.91 2.47 28.95
C ASN A 381 42.10 3.67 29.51
N GLY A 382 42.05 3.81 30.84
CA GLY A 382 41.03 4.64 31.48
C GLY A 382 39.62 4.09 31.18
N GLY A 383 38.54 4.75 31.61
CA GLY A 383 37.15 4.45 31.21
C GLY A 383 36.83 4.50 29.69
N ARG A 384 37.83 4.41 28.81
CA ARG A 384 37.71 4.37 27.35
C ARG A 384 38.19 3.03 26.80
N THR A 385 37.32 2.37 26.04
CA THR A 385 37.65 1.17 25.26
C THR A 385 37.68 1.53 23.78
N THR A 386 38.66 1.06 23.02
CA THR A 386 38.74 1.26 21.58
C THR A 386 38.92 -0.07 20.84
N LEU A 387 38.32 -0.16 19.65
CA LEU A 387 38.39 -1.29 18.75
C LEU A 387 38.67 -0.78 17.35
N SER A 388 39.83 -1.14 16.79
CA SER A 388 40.17 -0.91 15.38
C SER A 388 39.87 -2.17 14.59
N LEU A 389 39.21 -2.05 13.45
CA LEU A 389 39.09 -3.06 12.41
C LEU A 389 39.88 -2.54 11.20
N ASN A 390 41.11 -3.01 11.00
CA ASN A 390 41.95 -2.51 9.89
C ASN A 390 41.56 -3.12 8.55
N ALA A 391 41.05 -4.35 8.58
CA ALA A 391 40.51 -5.07 7.45
C ALA A 391 39.38 -5.97 7.92
N LEU A 392 38.39 -6.18 7.05
CA LEU A 392 37.33 -7.16 7.21
C LEU A 392 37.10 -7.80 5.85
N GLY A 393 37.09 -9.12 5.78
CA GLY A 393 36.77 -9.89 4.58
C GLY A 393 35.84 -11.02 4.95
N ALA A 394 34.60 -10.97 4.44
CA ALA A 394 33.65 -12.07 4.54
C ALA A 394 33.40 -12.66 3.16
N ARG A 395 33.47 -13.99 3.04
CA ARG A 395 33.28 -14.70 1.76
C ARG A 395 32.33 -15.87 1.93
N SER A 396 31.27 -15.89 1.13
CA SER A 396 30.36 -17.04 1.07
C SER A 396 30.69 -17.96 -0.09
N ARG A 397 30.32 -19.24 0.04
CA ARG A 397 30.33 -20.22 -1.06
C ARG A 397 29.43 -19.84 -2.23
N SER A 398 28.44 -18.95 -2.03
CA SER A 398 27.65 -18.39 -3.14
C SER A 398 28.50 -17.51 -4.07
N GLY A 399 29.70 -17.11 -3.65
CA GLY A 399 30.55 -16.13 -4.32
C GLY A 399 30.29 -14.70 -3.86
N ALA A 400 29.42 -14.49 -2.86
CA ALA A 400 29.22 -13.19 -2.24
C ALA A 400 30.44 -12.80 -1.39
N THR A 401 30.86 -11.55 -1.49
CA THR A 401 31.97 -10.98 -0.74
C THR A 401 31.57 -9.66 -0.10
N VAL A 402 31.99 -9.48 1.15
CA VAL A 402 31.96 -8.19 1.85
C VAL A 402 33.39 -7.85 2.23
N SER A 403 33.83 -6.63 1.94
CA SER A 403 35.15 -6.16 2.32
C SER A 403 35.13 -4.76 2.90
N LEU A 404 36.01 -4.51 3.87
CA LEU A 404 36.34 -3.20 4.39
C LEU A 404 37.67 -2.76 3.77
N SER A 405 37.66 -1.62 3.08
CA SER A 405 38.84 -1.08 2.37
C SER A 405 39.62 -0.03 3.17
N ASP A 406 38.97 0.63 4.14
CA ASP A 406 39.58 1.62 5.03
C ASP A 406 39.39 1.22 6.50
N PRO A 407 40.38 1.44 7.40
CA PRO A 407 40.27 1.06 8.81
C PRO A 407 39.11 1.73 9.53
N LEU A 408 38.28 0.93 10.20
CA LEU A 408 37.21 1.40 11.06
C LEU A 408 37.68 1.46 12.50
N LEU A 409 37.75 2.67 13.09
CA LEU A 409 38.12 2.85 14.49
C LEU A 409 36.90 3.22 15.33
N LEU A 410 36.57 2.37 16.31
CA LEU A 410 35.47 2.55 17.25
C LEU A 410 36.00 2.86 18.65
N ALA A 411 35.39 3.83 19.32
CA ALA A 411 35.63 4.15 20.72
C ALA A 411 34.32 4.00 21.51
N PHE A 412 34.36 3.15 22.53
CA PHE A 412 33.28 2.89 23.47
C PHE A 412 33.54 3.68 24.75
N THR A 413 32.52 4.39 25.20
CA THR A 413 32.44 5.01 26.53
C THR A 413 31.15 4.54 27.19
N ASP A 414 31.01 4.76 28.49
CA ASP A 414 29.84 4.34 29.28
C ASP A 414 28.50 4.86 28.72
N LYS A 415 28.52 5.91 27.91
CA LYS A 415 27.33 6.59 27.38
C LYS A 415 27.21 6.53 25.85
N ASN A 416 28.24 6.10 25.12
CA ASN A 416 28.27 6.29 23.66
C ASN A 416 29.26 5.36 22.94
N ILE A 417 28.95 5.08 21.67
CA ILE A 417 29.88 4.49 20.72
C ILE A 417 30.18 5.56 19.66
N ARG A 418 31.47 5.88 19.48
CA ARG A 418 31.94 6.86 18.52
C ARG A 418 32.83 6.19 17.48
N MET A 419 32.52 6.41 16.22
CA MET A 419 33.39 6.15 15.10
C MET A 419 34.41 7.29 14.99
N LEU A 420 35.70 6.96 14.95
CA LEU A 420 36.82 7.92 14.96
C LEU A 420 37.47 8.09 13.57
N ALA A 421 37.10 7.26 12.59
CA ALA A 421 37.59 7.32 11.21
C ALA A 421 36.51 6.80 10.26
N ASP A 422 36.56 7.23 9.01
CA ASP A 422 35.63 6.78 7.97
C ASP A 422 35.85 5.29 7.65
N GLY A 423 34.77 4.55 7.42
CA GLY A 423 34.80 3.14 7.06
C GLY A 423 34.14 2.91 5.70
N ASN A 424 34.85 2.28 4.77
CA ASN A 424 34.36 2.01 3.42
C ASN A 424 34.12 0.50 3.20
N ILE A 425 32.84 0.12 3.14
CA ILE A 425 32.37 -1.26 3.05
C ILE A 425 31.80 -1.53 1.66
N SER A 426 32.33 -2.52 0.95
CA SER A 426 31.83 -2.98 -0.33
C SER A 426 31.13 -4.34 -0.23
N LEU A 427 30.05 -4.52 -0.98
CA LEU A 427 29.31 -5.77 -1.14
C LEU A 427 29.21 -6.10 -2.63
N GLU A 428 29.54 -7.32 -3.01
CA GLU A 428 29.41 -7.81 -4.39
C GLU A 428 29.33 -9.33 -4.48
N GLY A 429 29.06 -9.86 -5.67
CA GLY A 429 29.05 -11.30 -5.94
C GLY A 429 27.85 -12.06 -5.36
N GLY A 430 27.78 -13.37 -5.63
CA GLY A 430 26.76 -14.28 -5.06
C GLY A 430 25.29 -13.91 -5.28
N GLY A 431 25.01 -13.12 -6.32
CA GLY A 431 23.67 -12.64 -6.64
C GLY A 431 23.30 -11.30 -6.02
N PHE A 432 24.15 -10.71 -5.17
CA PHE A 432 23.96 -9.36 -4.64
C PHE A 432 24.23 -8.26 -5.67
N PRO A 433 23.67 -7.05 -5.47
CA PRO A 433 24.13 -5.87 -6.18
C PRO A 433 25.57 -5.51 -5.78
N SER A 434 26.33 -4.91 -6.71
CA SER A 434 27.56 -4.21 -6.34
C SER A 434 27.19 -2.91 -5.64
N ALA A 435 27.51 -2.81 -4.36
CA ALA A 435 27.17 -1.68 -3.50
C ALA A 435 28.38 -1.24 -2.67
N ASN A 436 28.51 0.07 -2.48
CA ASN A 436 29.56 0.68 -1.68
C ASN A 436 28.92 1.58 -0.61
N LEU A 437 29.24 1.33 0.66
CA LEU A 437 28.79 2.08 1.82
C LEU A 437 30.00 2.75 2.48
N VAL A 438 30.03 4.08 2.39
CA VAL A 438 30.98 4.90 3.15
C VAL A 438 30.26 5.36 4.41
N LEU A 439 30.81 5.07 5.58
CA LEU A 439 30.39 5.58 6.88
C LEU A 439 31.39 6.62 7.34
N ASN A 440 30.94 7.81 7.70
CA ASN A 440 31.84 8.88 8.14
C ASN A 440 32.00 8.86 9.67
N ASP A 441 33.11 9.42 10.15
CA ASP A 441 33.39 9.58 11.57
C ASP A 441 32.26 10.33 12.32
N GLY A 442 32.03 9.97 13.58
CA GLY A 442 30.92 10.54 14.34
C GLY A 442 30.39 9.66 15.45
N SER A 443 29.33 10.12 16.11
CA SER A 443 28.69 9.38 17.20
C SER A 443 27.57 8.49 16.65
N LEU A 444 27.73 7.18 16.77
CA LEU A 444 26.73 6.21 16.33
C LEU A 444 25.42 6.34 17.12
N SER A 445 25.49 6.74 18.40
CA SER A 445 24.26 7.02 19.16
C SER A 445 23.51 8.25 18.65
N ARG A 446 24.16 9.22 18.01
CA ARG A 446 23.49 10.41 17.44
C ARG A 446 22.92 10.18 16.04
N GLY A 447 23.27 9.08 15.39
CA GLY A 447 22.86 8.72 14.03
C GLY A 447 24.06 8.45 13.13
N PHE A 448 23.81 7.89 11.96
CA PHE A 448 24.84 7.57 10.99
C PHE A 448 25.11 8.78 10.08
N SER A 449 26.38 8.97 9.72
CA SER A 449 26.77 9.82 8.60
C SER A 449 27.42 8.95 7.53
N GLY A 450 27.19 9.22 6.26
CA GLY A 450 27.78 8.43 5.20
C GLY A 450 27.09 8.55 3.85
N ARG A 451 27.43 7.65 2.94
CA ARG A 451 26.81 7.53 1.61
C ARG A 451 26.76 6.07 1.16
N LEU A 452 25.61 5.66 0.63
CA LEU A 452 25.40 4.41 -0.08
C LEU A 452 25.31 4.67 -1.59
N GLU A 453 26.10 3.94 -2.36
CA GLU A 453 26.00 3.85 -3.81
C GLU A 453 25.77 2.40 -4.21
N MET A 454 24.88 2.19 -5.17
CA MET A 454 24.61 0.87 -5.71
C MET A 454 24.56 0.95 -7.23
N ALA A 455 25.41 0.13 -7.86
CA ALA A 455 25.40 -0.07 -9.30
C ALA A 455 24.05 -0.61 -9.78
N ASN A 456 23.84 -0.67 -11.09
CA ASN A 456 22.59 -1.17 -11.65
C ASN A 456 22.39 -2.65 -11.29
N TYR A 457 21.37 -2.93 -10.47
CA TYR A 457 20.96 -4.28 -10.09
C TYR A 457 19.81 -4.75 -10.95
N GLN A 458 20.06 -5.75 -11.80
CA GLN A 458 19.13 -6.17 -12.85
C GLN A 458 18.71 -7.63 -12.72
N VAL A 459 17.40 -7.89 -12.88
CA VAL A 459 16.80 -9.23 -12.97
C VAL A 459 15.74 -9.22 -14.07
N GLY A 460 16.02 -9.90 -15.18
CA GLY A 460 15.16 -9.83 -16.36
C GLY A 460 14.98 -8.37 -16.82
N THR A 461 13.72 -7.91 -16.81
CA THR A 461 13.33 -6.54 -17.17
C THR A 461 13.32 -5.56 -15.99
N ALA A 462 13.50 -6.05 -14.75
CA ALA A 462 13.56 -5.21 -13.56
C ALA A 462 14.99 -4.71 -13.31
N GLN A 463 15.12 -3.43 -12.97
CA GLN A 463 16.39 -2.74 -12.73
C GLN A 463 16.25 -1.76 -11.57
N LEU A 464 17.21 -1.74 -10.65
CA LEU A 464 17.28 -0.79 -9.56
C LEU A 464 18.68 -0.22 -9.46
N LYS A 465 18.79 1.10 -9.40
CA LYS A 465 20.04 1.83 -9.22
C LYS A 465 19.88 2.83 -8.09
N ILE A 466 20.90 2.93 -7.23
CA ILE A 466 21.01 3.98 -6.20
C ILE A 466 22.25 4.81 -6.56
N PRO A 467 22.10 5.89 -7.35
CA PRO A 467 23.24 6.71 -7.77
C PRO A 467 23.97 7.37 -6.60
N ALA A 468 23.24 7.76 -5.56
CA ALA A 468 23.77 8.24 -4.29
C ALA A 468 22.61 8.31 -3.28
N LEU A 469 22.84 7.83 -2.07
CA LEU A 469 21.96 7.96 -0.91
C LEU A 469 22.82 8.37 0.29
N ALA A 470 22.69 9.62 0.72
CA ALA A 470 23.43 10.19 1.83
C ALA A 470 22.69 9.97 3.17
N PHE A 471 23.47 9.77 4.22
CA PHE A 471 23.03 9.66 5.60
C PHE A 471 23.64 10.81 6.41
N SER A 472 22.85 11.43 7.28
CA SER A 472 23.37 12.44 8.20
C SER A 472 22.71 12.35 9.58
N PRO A 473 23.47 12.49 10.67
CA PRO A 473 22.91 12.47 12.02
C PRO A 473 22.07 13.72 12.28
N THR A 474 21.08 13.62 13.17
CA THR A 474 20.27 14.78 13.57
C THR A 474 20.63 15.29 14.97
N ARG A 475 20.34 16.57 15.24
CA ARG A 475 20.56 17.19 16.55
C ARG A 475 19.75 16.52 17.67
N GLN A 476 18.59 15.96 17.35
CA GLN A 476 17.69 15.29 18.31
C GLN A 476 17.98 13.77 18.41
N GLY A 477 19.02 13.27 17.72
CA GLY A 477 19.30 11.85 17.55
C GLY A 477 18.60 11.25 16.32
N GLY A 478 19.09 10.12 15.83
CA GLY A 478 18.58 9.48 14.60
C GLY A 478 19.27 9.97 13.32
N THR A 479 18.85 9.46 12.18
CA THR A 479 19.54 9.59 10.89
C THR A 479 18.59 10.13 9.82
N ASN A 480 18.94 11.27 9.22
CA ASN A 480 18.33 11.74 7.99
C ASN A 480 18.85 10.96 6.80
N ILE A 481 17.98 10.74 5.82
CA ILE A 481 18.27 10.07 4.56
C ILE A 481 17.92 11.04 3.44
N ASP A 482 18.82 11.23 2.48
CA ASP A 482 18.58 12.03 1.28
C ASP A 482 19.23 11.38 0.06
N GLY A 483 18.55 11.34 -1.08
CA GLY A 483 19.13 10.79 -2.31
C GLY A 483 18.08 10.49 -3.37
N ARG A 484 18.41 9.58 -4.28
CA ARG A 484 17.51 9.18 -5.36
C ARG A 484 17.63 7.71 -5.70
N ILE A 485 16.51 7.14 -6.11
CA ILE A 485 16.42 5.78 -6.64
C ILE A 485 15.91 5.84 -8.07
N ILE A 486 16.48 5.03 -8.96
CA ILE A 486 16.00 4.84 -10.32
C ILE A 486 15.55 3.39 -10.46
N LEU A 487 14.29 3.19 -10.83
CA LEU A 487 13.62 1.91 -10.87
C LEU A 487 12.96 1.68 -12.24
N THR A 488 13.18 0.49 -12.79
CA THR A 488 12.41 -0.06 -13.91
C THR A 488 11.92 -1.43 -13.46
N GLY A 489 10.69 -1.81 -13.76
CA GLY A 489 10.18 -3.12 -13.37
C GLY A 489 8.73 -3.37 -13.74
N PRO A 490 8.24 -4.60 -13.54
CA PRO A 490 6.87 -4.96 -13.87
C PRO A 490 5.86 -4.19 -13.01
N LEU A 491 4.74 -3.79 -13.61
CA LEU A 491 3.63 -3.16 -12.91
C LEU A 491 2.32 -3.67 -13.53
N GLY A 492 1.56 -4.47 -12.76
CA GLY A 492 0.37 -5.14 -13.26
C GLY A 492 0.70 -6.12 -14.39
N ASP A 493 0.04 -5.93 -15.53
CA ASP A 493 0.21 -6.66 -16.79
C ASP A 493 1.28 -6.06 -17.72
N GLY A 494 2.02 -5.04 -17.26
CA GLY A 494 3.06 -4.40 -18.05
C GLY A 494 4.27 -3.95 -17.23
N GLN A 495 4.80 -2.76 -17.53
CA GLN A 495 6.10 -2.29 -17.03
C GLN A 495 6.13 -0.77 -16.85
N ILE A 496 6.75 -0.32 -15.76
CA ILE A 496 7.17 1.07 -15.57
C ILE A 496 8.67 1.18 -15.82
N THR A 497 9.09 2.19 -16.59
CA THR A 497 10.50 2.41 -16.97
C THR A 497 11.00 3.75 -16.46
N GLY A 498 12.19 3.74 -15.84
CA GLY A 498 12.89 4.94 -15.43
C GLY A 498 12.14 5.75 -14.37
N LEU A 499 11.42 5.09 -13.45
CA LEU A 499 10.81 5.74 -12.29
C LEU A 499 11.92 6.28 -11.40
N GLN A 500 11.98 7.61 -11.27
CA GLN A 500 12.91 8.29 -10.39
C GLN A 500 12.17 8.74 -9.14
N VAL A 501 12.64 8.24 -8.00
CA VAL A 501 12.08 8.54 -6.68
C VAL A 501 13.14 9.29 -5.88
N PRO A 502 12.99 10.61 -5.66
CA PRO A 502 13.87 11.34 -4.75
C PRO A 502 13.53 10.93 -3.33
N ILE A 503 14.44 10.24 -2.66
CA ILE A 503 14.27 9.74 -1.29
C ILE A 503 14.70 10.84 -0.34
N SER A 504 13.78 11.26 0.54
CA SER A 504 14.10 12.11 1.68
C SER A 504 13.41 11.54 2.91
N GLY A 505 14.06 11.53 4.06
CA GLY A 505 13.47 10.92 5.25
C GLY A 505 14.29 11.01 6.51
N TYR A 506 13.75 10.43 7.58
CA TYR A 506 14.36 10.37 8.90
C TYR A 506 14.03 9.03 9.54
N ILE A 507 15.03 8.39 10.14
CA ILE A 507 14.92 7.19 10.98
C ILE A 507 15.34 7.58 12.40
N GLY A 508 14.46 7.42 13.37
CA GLY A 508 14.75 7.68 14.78
C GLY A 508 15.36 6.48 15.50
N ARG A 509 15.82 6.72 16.74
CA ARG A 509 16.55 5.74 17.57
C ARG A 509 15.72 4.51 17.95
N ASN A 510 14.40 4.66 18.05
CA ASN A 510 13.45 3.60 18.38
C ASN A 510 12.95 2.85 17.12
N GLY A 511 13.58 3.07 15.96
CA GLY A 511 13.20 2.42 14.69
C GLY A 511 11.94 3.00 14.04
N ASN A 512 11.41 4.12 14.55
CA ASN A 512 10.39 4.86 13.81
C ASN A 512 11.01 5.53 12.57
N PHE A 513 10.25 5.63 11.49
CA PHE A 513 10.73 6.26 10.27
C PHE A 513 9.64 7.12 9.62
N SER A 514 10.10 8.14 8.89
CA SER A 514 9.26 9.03 8.10
C SER A 514 9.97 9.34 6.79
N LEU A 515 9.30 9.12 5.66
CA LEU A 515 9.81 9.42 4.32
C LEU A 515 8.93 10.46 3.63
N PHE A 516 9.56 11.31 2.83
CA PHE A 516 8.95 12.39 2.06
C PHE A 516 8.15 13.32 3.00
N ARG A 517 8.86 13.92 3.96
CA ARG A 517 8.32 14.93 4.90
C ARG A 517 7.92 16.25 4.21
N GLN A 518 8.34 16.42 2.96
CA GLN A 518 8.01 17.53 2.08
C GLN A 518 7.50 16.99 0.75
N CYS A 519 6.94 17.87 -0.07
CA CYS A 519 6.53 17.50 -1.41
C CYS A 519 7.72 17.02 -2.26
N VAL A 520 7.51 15.95 -3.02
CA VAL A 520 8.49 15.36 -3.92
C VAL A 520 7.93 15.26 -5.34
N ASN A 521 8.80 15.49 -6.33
CA ASN A 521 8.46 15.30 -7.73
C ASN A 521 8.83 13.87 -8.13
N LEU A 522 7.83 13.05 -8.42
CA LEU A 522 8.01 11.74 -9.01
C LEU A 522 7.98 11.86 -10.53
N GLN A 523 8.89 11.17 -11.20
CA GLN A 523 8.93 11.14 -12.65
C GLN A 523 9.20 9.74 -13.16
N PHE A 524 8.59 9.37 -14.29
CA PHE A 524 8.90 8.14 -15.00
C PHE A 524 9.01 8.40 -16.51
N ALA A 525 9.81 7.58 -17.20
CA ALA A 525 10.06 7.75 -18.63
C ALA A 525 8.94 7.15 -19.49
N SER A 526 8.39 6.00 -19.09
CA SER A 526 7.20 5.43 -19.72
C SER A 526 6.48 4.46 -18.79
N LEU A 527 5.18 4.36 -18.96
CA LEU A 527 4.33 3.32 -18.37
C LEU A 527 3.66 2.56 -19.51
N ARG A 528 3.79 1.24 -19.53
CA ARG A 528 3.15 0.36 -20.53
C ARG A 528 2.35 -0.71 -19.80
N THR A 529 1.10 -0.91 -20.18
CA THR A 529 0.23 -2.03 -19.77
C THR A 529 -0.34 -2.70 -21.03
N ALA A 530 -1.23 -3.68 -20.92
CA ALA A 530 -1.84 -4.29 -22.11
C ALA A 530 -2.69 -3.28 -22.90
N SER A 531 -3.31 -2.32 -22.22
CA SER A 531 -4.22 -1.34 -22.83
C SER A 531 -3.64 0.07 -22.92
N LEU A 532 -2.75 0.49 -22.02
CA LEU A 532 -2.25 1.87 -21.91
C LEU A 532 -0.76 1.95 -22.24
N ARG A 533 -0.38 2.95 -23.02
CA ARG A 533 1.02 3.39 -23.13
C ARG A 533 1.09 4.87 -22.81
N ALA A 534 1.73 5.23 -21.70
CA ALA A 534 1.99 6.60 -21.34
C ALA A 534 3.47 6.94 -21.51
N GLY A 535 3.72 8.14 -22.03
CA GLY A 535 5.07 8.70 -22.18
C GLY A 535 5.64 9.25 -20.87
N PRO A 536 6.67 10.11 -20.97
CA PRO A 536 7.28 10.74 -19.81
C PRO A 536 6.24 11.53 -19.00
N THR A 537 6.19 11.28 -17.70
CA THR A 537 5.21 11.89 -16.80
C THR A 537 5.91 12.35 -15.53
N SER A 538 5.52 13.51 -15.02
CA SER A 538 5.99 14.07 -13.75
C SER A 538 4.80 14.50 -12.90
N THR A 539 4.80 14.13 -11.63
CA THR A 539 3.76 14.51 -10.66
C THR A 539 4.39 14.91 -9.33
N ARG A 540 3.82 15.93 -8.69
CA ARG A 540 4.24 16.39 -7.37
C ARG A 540 3.36 15.72 -6.31
N LEU A 541 3.95 14.84 -5.51
CA LEU A 541 3.30 14.25 -4.35
C LEU A 541 3.66 15.01 -3.09
N CYS A 542 2.70 15.34 -2.26
CA CYS A 542 2.85 16.03 -0.99
C CYS A 542 2.28 15.17 0.16
N PRO A 543 2.82 15.28 1.37
CA PRO A 543 2.31 14.53 2.53
C PRO A 543 0.92 15.03 2.94
N GLN A 544 0.06 14.12 3.41
CA GLN A 544 -1.22 14.49 4.05
C GLN A 544 -1.06 14.83 5.55
N GLY A 545 0.09 14.51 6.14
CA GLY A 545 0.44 14.79 7.53
C GLY A 545 1.91 15.16 7.66
N SER A 546 2.63 14.54 8.61
CA SER A 546 4.05 14.82 8.82
C SER A 546 4.99 14.26 7.75
N ALA A 547 4.54 13.26 6.98
CA ALA A 547 5.27 12.60 5.90
C ALA A 547 4.32 11.78 5.01
N ILE A 548 4.75 11.41 3.80
CA ILE A 548 3.97 10.54 2.91
C ILE A 548 3.99 9.10 3.42
N VAL A 549 5.16 8.62 3.86
CA VAL A 549 5.30 7.28 4.45
C VAL A 549 5.75 7.43 5.90
N THR A 550 5.01 6.85 6.83
CA THR A 550 5.39 6.78 8.24
C THR A 550 5.30 5.35 8.75
N GLY A 551 6.13 4.99 9.71
CA GLY A 551 6.06 3.67 10.30
C GLY A 551 6.89 3.49 11.55
N ASN A 552 6.67 2.34 12.17
CA ASN A 552 7.52 1.73 13.17
C ASN A 552 7.78 0.28 12.70
N GLY A 553 8.71 -0.46 13.30
CA GLY A 553 9.11 -1.79 12.82
C GLY A 553 8.00 -2.83 12.61
N SER A 554 6.75 -2.55 12.99
CA SER A 554 5.56 -3.41 12.80
C SER A 554 4.44 -2.81 11.93
N SER A 555 4.42 -1.51 11.64
CA SER A 555 3.34 -0.86 10.91
C SER A 555 3.84 0.21 9.93
N VAL A 556 3.23 0.25 8.73
CA VAL A 556 3.54 1.22 7.68
C VAL A 556 2.27 1.88 7.18
N ASN A 557 2.20 3.19 7.33
CA ASN A 557 1.15 4.06 6.80
C ASN A 557 1.66 4.83 5.58
N ILE A 558 0.82 4.94 4.54
CA ILE A 558 1.12 5.68 3.32
C ILE A 558 -0.06 6.61 3.04
N ALA A 559 0.20 7.92 3.01
CA ALA A 559 -0.80 8.95 2.75
C ALA A 559 -0.19 10.13 1.96
N ALA A 560 -0.58 10.26 0.70
CA ALA A 560 -0.10 11.29 -0.22
C ALA A 560 -1.26 12.10 -0.80
N ASN A 561 -1.04 13.36 -1.10
CA ASN A 561 -1.90 14.12 -2.00
C ASN A 561 -1.08 14.64 -3.19
N ALA A 562 -1.73 14.91 -4.31
CA ALA A 562 -1.13 15.59 -5.44
C ALA A 562 -2.08 16.72 -5.86
N PRO A 563 -1.58 17.94 -6.15
CA PRO A 563 -2.45 19.05 -6.54
C PRO A 563 -3.08 18.83 -7.92
N SER A 564 -2.39 18.11 -8.80
CA SER A 564 -2.87 17.71 -10.11
C SER A 564 -2.09 16.51 -10.63
N LEU A 565 -2.67 15.81 -11.59
CA LEU A 565 -2.00 14.80 -12.40
C LEU A 565 -2.27 15.12 -13.87
N LYS A 566 -1.25 14.97 -14.72
CA LYS A 566 -1.40 15.00 -16.17
C LYS A 566 -0.66 13.80 -16.74
N LEU A 567 -1.39 12.94 -17.43
CA LEU A 567 -0.89 11.73 -18.05
C LEU A 567 -1.29 11.75 -19.53
N ASN A 568 -0.30 11.74 -20.41
CA ASN A 568 -0.53 11.66 -21.86
C ASN A 568 -0.03 10.30 -22.37
N GLY A 569 -0.77 9.70 -23.29
CA GLY A 569 -0.47 8.38 -23.81
C GLY A 569 -1.35 7.98 -24.98
N ASP A 570 -1.44 6.67 -25.21
CA ASP A 570 -2.36 6.03 -26.13
C ASP A 570 -3.01 4.80 -25.50
N VAL A 571 -4.24 4.52 -25.93
CA VAL A 571 -4.97 3.29 -25.61
C VAL A 571 -5.43 2.64 -26.91
N GLY A 572 -4.99 1.40 -27.16
CA GLY A 572 -5.28 0.72 -28.43
C GLY A 572 -4.76 1.44 -29.69
N GLY A 573 -3.78 2.35 -29.54
CA GLY A 573 -3.27 3.23 -30.60
C GLY A 573 -3.97 4.59 -30.71
N THR A 574 -5.03 4.81 -29.93
CA THR A 574 -5.79 6.06 -29.90
C THR A 574 -5.21 7.02 -28.86
N PRO A 575 -4.89 8.29 -29.21
CA PRO A 575 -4.36 9.26 -28.25
C PRO A 575 -5.26 9.43 -27.02
N LEU A 576 -4.64 9.46 -25.84
CA LEU A 576 -5.29 9.62 -24.55
C LEU A 576 -4.61 10.74 -23.76
N ALA A 577 -5.41 11.64 -23.21
CA ALA A 577 -4.96 12.58 -22.19
C ALA A 577 -5.87 12.47 -20.96
N ILE A 578 -5.27 12.19 -19.81
CA ILE A 578 -5.93 12.23 -18.50
C ILE A 578 -5.35 13.39 -17.72
N SER A 579 -6.22 14.26 -17.22
CA SER A 579 -5.88 15.31 -16.27
C SER A 579 -6.72 15.18 -15.02
N SER A 580 -6.21 15.61 -13.87
CA SER A 580 -7.01 15.77 -12.66
C SER A 580 -6.62 17.03 -11.90
N GLY A 581 -7.56 17.55 -11.10
CA GLY A 581 -7.26 18.41 -9.97
C GLY A 581 -6.69 17.61 -8.80
N ALA A 582 -7.08 18.00 -7.57
CA ALA A 582 -6.52 17.42 -6.36
C ALA A 582 -6.80 15.90 -6.27
N LEU A 583 -5.72 15.14 -6.08
CA LEU A 583 -5.72 13.72 -5.78
C LEU A 583 -5.35 13.52 -4.33
N ARG A 584 -6.07 12.64 -3.63
CA ARG A 584 -5.74 12.19 -2.28
C ARG A 584 -5.69 10.68 -2.30
N PHE A 585 -4.56 10.11 -1.89
CA PHE A 585 -4.36 8.69 -1.72
C PHE A 585 -3.99 8.38 -0.28
N SER A 586 -4.61 7.37 0.31
CA SER A 586 -4.10 6.75 1.53
C SER A 586 -4.32 5.24 1.48
N ARG A 587 -3.43 4.48 2.12
CA ARG A 587 -3.57 3.03 2.22
C ARG A 587 -4.88 2.61 2.90
N ALA A 588 -5.38 3.42 3.83
CA ALA A 588 -6.61 3.14 4.58
C ALA A 588 -7.89 3.50 3.80
N ASN A 589 -7.93 4.68 3.16
CA ASN A 589 -9.16 5.23 2.56
C ASN A 589 -9.21 5.10 1.02
N GLY A 590 -8.14 4.63 0.38
CA GLY A 590 -8.04 4.55 -1.07
C GLY A 590 -7.67 5.88 -1.73
N LEU A 591 -8.08 6.05 -2.99
CA LEU A 591 -7.87 7.21 -3.84
C LEU A 591 -9.17 8.03 -3.96
N THR A 592 -9.03 9.35 -3.97
CA THR A 592 -10.07 10.29 -4.40
C THR A 592 -9.42 11.32 -5.31
N ALA A 593 -9.99 11.53 -6.48
CA ALA A 593 -9.53 12.48 -7.49
C ALA A 593 -10.64 13.48 -7.80
N GLN A 594 -10.31 14.77 -7.82
CA GLN A 594 -11.24 15.84 -8.19
C GLN A 594 -10.99 16.29 -9.63
N ASN A 595 -12.05 16.70 -10.32
CA ASN A 595 -11.99 17.30 -11.65
C ASN A 595 -11.16 16.45 -12.63
N VAL A 596 -11.49 15.16 -12.75
CA VAL A 596 -10.80 14.24 -13.65
C VAL A 596 -11.32 14.43 -15.06
N GLY A 597 -10.48 14.93 -15.96
CA GLY A 597 -10.77 15.05 -17.37
C GLY A 597 -10.08 13.95 -18.18
N ILE A 598 -10.85 13.23 -18.99
CA ILE A 598 -10.38 12.19 -19.91
C ILE A 598 -10.70 12.66 -21.33
N ARG A 599 -9.68 12.75 -22.18
CA ARG A 599 -9.82 13.03 -23.62
C ARG A 599 -9.25 11.85 -24.40
N LEU A 600 -10.04 11.27 -25.28
CA LEU A 600 -9.69 10.10 -26.07
C LEU A 600 -9.96 10.37 -27.56
N GLY A 601 -8.95 10.20 -28.41
CA GLY A 601 -9.04 10.47 -29.85
C GLY A 601 -8.37 11.76 -30.29
N THR A 602 -8.61 12.15 -31.54
CA THR A 602 -8.11 13.38 -32.15
C THR A 602 -9.11 14.53 -31.96
N PRO A 603 -8.72 15.81 -32.09
CA PRO A 603 -9.66 16.93 -31.94
C PRO A 603 -10.92 16.85 -32.82
N ALA A 604 -10.83 16.25 -34.00
CA ALA A 604 -11.97 16.08 -34.91
C ALA A 604 -12.93 14.94 -34.49
N SER A 605 -12.48 14.01 -33.65
CA SER A 605 -13.21 12.80 -33.26
C SER A 605 -13.00 12.48 -31.78
N MET A 606 -13.06 13.52 -30.93
CA MET A 606 -12.68 13.42 -29.52
C MET A 606 -13.85 12.94 -28.67
N THR A 607 -13.68 11.82 -27.98
CA THR A 607 -14.53 11.42 -26.87
C THR A 607 -14.00 12.05 -25.59
N SER A 608 -14.87 12.72 -24.83
CA SER A 608 -14.51 13.42 -23.59
C SER A 608 -15.38 12.95 -22.43
N LEU A 609 -14.76 12.81 -21.25
CA LEU A 609 -15.44 12.55 -19.99
C LEU A 609 -14.78 13.42 -18.91
N ASP A 610 -15.55 14.32 -18.31
CA ASP A 610 -15.14 15.15 -17.18
C ASP A 610 -15.90 14.69 -15.94
N ILE A 611 -15.18 14.33 -14.88
CA ILE A 611 -15.70 13.73 -13.65
C ILE A 611 -15.41 14.67 -12.49
N ALA A 612 -16.45 15.12 -11.78
CA ALA A 612 -16.26 16.01 -10.62
C ALA A 612 -15.51 15.30 -9.48
N VAL A 613 -15.93 14.09 -9.11
CA VAL A 613 -15.24 13.25 -8.11
C VAL A 613 -15.17 11.81 -8.59
N LEU A 614 -13.95 11.27 -8.61
CA LEU A 614 -13.67 9.85 -8.84
C LEU A 614 -13.04 9.27 -7.58
N SER A 615 -13.68 8.28 -6.96
CA SER A 615 -13.10 7.53 -5.85
C SER A 615 -12.69 6.13 -6.28
N ALA A 616 -11.67 5.56 -5.62
CA ALA A 616 -11.20 4.19 -5.80
C ALA A 616 -10.74 3.61 -4.45
N ARG A 617 -11.07 2.35 -4.18
CA ARG A 617 -10.52 1.56 -3.07
C ARG A 617 -9.74 0.39 -3.65
N PHE A 618 -8.58 0.10 -3.05
CA PHE A 618 -7.67 -0.95 -3.51
C PHE A 618 -7.73 -2.14 -2.56
N GLY A 619 -8.32 -3.24 -3.00
CA GLY A 619 -8.38 -4.52 -2.28
C GLY A 619 -8.05 -5.69 -3.22
N GLN A 620 -8.76 -6.82 -3.07
CA GLN A 620 -8.70 -7.90 -4.07
C GLN A 620 -9.27 -7.47 -5.43
N MET A 621 -10.20 -6.52 -5.43
CA MET A 621 -10.70 -5.82 -6.61
C MET A 621 -10.53 -4.31 -6.41
N ILE A 622 -10.42 -3.56 -7.50
CA ILE A 622 -10.45 -2.10 -7.48
C ILE A 622 -11.88 -1.67 -7.76
N ASN A 623 -12.48 -0.91 -6.87
CA ASN A 623 -13.84 -0.39 -7.03
C ASN A 623 -13.97 1.03 -6.48
N GLY A 624 -15.04 1.72 -6.85
CA GLY A 624 -15.27 3.07 -6.36
C GLY A 624 -16.53 3.69 -6.92
N ARG A 625 -16.59 5.03 -6.90
CA ARG A 625 -17.76 5.81 -7.29
C ARG A 625 -17.37 6.97 -8.20
N ILE A 626 -18.24 7.25 -9.18
CA ILE A 626 -18.25 8.43 -10.04
C ILE A 626 -19.36 9.35 -9.54
N GLU A 627 -19.05 10.63 -9.36
CA GLU A 627 -20.03 11.66 -8.98
C GLU A 627 -19.91 12.87 -9.91
N GLY A 628 -21.05 13.36 -10.38
CA GLY A 628 -21.15 14.58 -11.17
C GLY A 628 -20.34 14.55 -12.47
N ALA A 629 -20.31 13.42 -13.17
CA ALA A 629 -19.60 13.34 -14.44
C ALA A 629 -20.46 13.81 -15.63
N SER A 630 -19.80 14.35 -16.65
CA SER A 630 -20.40 14.72 -17.93
C SER A 630 -19.48 14.29 -19.06
N GLY A 631 -20.04 13.97 -20.22
CA GLY A 631 -19.25 13.47 -21.33
C GLY A 631 -19.97 13.50 -22.65
N LYS A 632 -19.20 13.27 -23.70
CA LYS A 632 -19.63 13.18 -25.09
C LYS A 632 -18.83 12.12 -25.82
N ILE A 633 -19.49 11.32 -26.63
CA ILE A 633 -18.85 10.39 -27.56
C ILE A 633 -18.72 11.13 -28.90
N ALA A 634 -17.49 11.33 -29.37
CA ALA A 634 -17.10 12.01 -30.61
C ALA A 634 -18.25 12.53 -31.51
N ASN A 635 -18.58 11.80 -32.58
CA ASN A 635 -19.53 12.22 -33.62
C ASN A 635 -21.01 12.02 -33.20
N VAL A 636 -21.31 11.71 -31.94
CA VAL A 636 -22.70 11.53 -31.49
C VAL A 636 -23.22 12.89 -30.99
N PRO A 637 -24.33 13.43 -31.55
CA PRO A 637 -24.89 14.74 -31.19
C PRO A 637 -25.69 14.67 -29.88
N LEU A 638 -25.18 13.96 -28.88
CA LEU A 638 -25.82 13.77 -27.58
C LEU A 638 -24.81 14.04 -26.47
N LEU A 639 -25.24 14.81 -25.47
CA LEU A 639 -24.49 15.14 -24.27
C LEU A 639 -24.99 14.27 -23.12
N MET A 640 -24.06 13.64 -22.41
CA MET A 640 -24.34 12.91 -21.17
C MET A 640 -23.95 13.78 -19.99
N GLU A 641 -24.86 14.01 -19.06
CA GLU A 641 -24.70 14.89 -17.91
C GLU A 641 -25.14 14.16 -16.63
N LYS A 642 -24.70 14.66 -15.47
CA LYS A 642 -25.07 14.10 -14.14
C LYS A 642 -24.84 12.58 -14.04
N ILE A 643 -23.75 12.10 -14.62
CA ILE A 643 -23.37 10.70 -14.56
C ILE A 643 -22.91 10.39 -13.12
N GLU A 644 -23.60 9.47 -12.46
CA GLU A 644 -23.33 9.06 -11.09
C GLU A 644 -23.46 7.55 -10.96
N GLY A 645 -22.53 6.88 -10.29
CA GLY A 645 -22.58 5.43 -10.21
C GLY A 645 -21.39 4.77 -9.56
N ASP A 646 -21.55 3.50 -9.23
CA ASP A 646 -20.46 2.68 -8.73
C ASP A 646 -19.72 2.03 -9.91
N TRP A 647 -18.41 1.85 -9.77
CA TRP A 647 -17.59 1.21 -10.79
C TRP A 647 -16.64 0.18 -10.17
N ARG A 648 -16.22 -0.77 -10.99
CA ARG A 648 -15.24 -1.79 -10.64
C ARG A 648 -14.30 -2.07 -11.81
N TYR A 649 -13.08 -2.45 -11.49
CA TYR A 649 -12.10 -2.95 -12.44
C TYR A 649 -11.77 -4.40 -12.11
N GLU A 650 -12.15 -5.32 -13.00
CA GLU A 650 -11.97 -6.76 -12.82
C GLU A 650 -11.58 -7.43 -14.14
N LYS A 651 -10.64 -8.39 -14.09
CA LYS A 651 -10.19 -9.18 -15.26
C LYS A 651 -9.77 -8.32 -16.47
N GLY A 652 -9.23 -7.12 -16.23
CA GLY A 652 -8.79 -6.20 -17.29
C GLY A 652 -9.87 -5.25 -17.81
N GLN A 653 -11.11 -5.35 -17.31
CA GLN A 653 -12.26 -4.56 -17.78
C GLN A 653 -12.72 -3.55 -16.73
N PHE A 654 -13.09 -2.36 -17.18
CA PHE A 654 -13.79 -1.35 -16.39
C PHE A 654 -15.29 -1.53 -16.59
N LEU A 655 -16.04 -1.67 -15.49
CA LEU A 655 -17.49 -1.83 -15.49
C LEU A 655 -18.08 -0.77 -14.56
N ALA A 656 -19.11 -0.06 -15.03
CA ALA A 656 -19.82 0.92 -14.22
C ALA A 656 -21.33 0.71 -14.29
N ASP A 657 -21.97 0.88 -13.15
CA ASP A 657 -23.41 0.84 -12.93
C ASP A 657 -23.83 2.26 -12.55
N ALA A 658 -24.44 2.99 -13.49
CA ALA A 658 -24.63 4.44 -13.36
C ALA A 658 -26.04 4.91 -13.72
N SER A 659 -26.41 6.08 -13.18
CA SER A 659 -27.47 6.94 -13.67
C SER A 659 -26.89 8.09 -14.49
N LEU A 660 -27.63 8.61 -15.46
CA LEU A 660 -27.26 9.78 -16.24
C LEU A 660 -28.47 10.52 -16.80
N LEU A 661 -28.25 11.76 -17.21
CA LEU A 661 -29.13 12.57 -18.05
C LEU A 661 -28.55 12.60 -19.47
N VAL A 662 -29.38 12.39 -20.49
CA VAL A 662 -29.03 12.58 -21.91
C VAL A 662 -29.73 13.82 -22.43
N ARG A 663 -29.02 14.69 -23.14
CA ARG A 663 -29.54 15.90 -23.77
C ARG A 663 -29.04 16.03 -25.20
N ASP A 664 -29.85 16.62 -26.08
CA ASP A 664 -29.45 16.97 -27.45
C ASP A 664 -28.34 18.04 -27.43
N GLU A 665 -27.36 17.90 -28.31
CA GLU A 665 -26.30 18.90 -28.50
C GLU A 665 -26.77 20.14 -29.29
N GLN A 666 -27.84 20.02 -30.08
CA GLN A 666 -28.29 21.10 -30.95
C GLN A 666 -28.73 22.35 -30.17
N PRO A 667 -28.42 23.57 -30.66
CA PRO A 667 -28.85 24.82 -30.02
C PRO A 667 -30.37 24.97 -29.94
N VAL A 668 -31.07 24.50 -30.97
CA VAL A 668 -32.54 24.39 -30.98
C VAL A 668 -32.88 22.98 -30.53
N GLU A 669 -33.60 22.88 -29.42
CA GLU A 669 -33.94 21.60 -28.80
C GLU A 669 -34.84 20.77 -29.72
N ARG A 670 -34.33 19.66 -30.27
CA ARG A 670 -35.17 18.71 -31.04
C ARG A 670 -35.81 17.66 -30.14
N PHE A 671 -35.12 17.30 -29.06
CA PHE A 671 -35.55 16.32 -28.08
C PHE A 671 -35.39 16.89 -26.67
N ARG A 672 -36.39 16.67 -25.82
CA ARG A 672 -36.32 16.99 -24.40
C ARG A 672 -35.31 16.06 -23.70
N PRO A 673 -34.65 16.50 -22.61
CA PRO A 673 -33.72 15.65 -21.87
C PRO A 673 -34.40 14.40 -21.33
N LEU A 674 -33.70 13.27 -21.38
CA LEU A 674 -34.15 12.00 -20.82
C LEU A 674 -33.19 11.53 -19.73
N ILE A 675 -33.67 10.73 -18.79
CA ILE A 675 -32.82 10.12 -17.75
C ILE A 675 -32.71 8.61 -17.95
N SER A 676 -31.62 8.02 -17.47
CA SER A 676 -31.50 6.57 -17.26
C SER A 676 -30.89 6.33 -15.90
N ASN A 677 -31.40 5.35 -15.16
CA ASN A 677 -30.95 5.02 -13.79
C ASN A 677 -30.27 3.66 -13.70
N ASP A 678 -30.12 2.96 -14.83
CA ASP A 678 -29.70 1.57 -14.92
C ASP A 678 -28.64 1.35 -16.00
N VAL A 679 -27.83 2.37 -16.29
CA VAL A 679 -26.79 2.31 -17.30
C VAL A 679 -25.69 1.34 -16.88
N LYS A 680 -25.49 0.32 -17.71
CA LYS A 680 -24.36 -0.61 -17.64
C LYS A 680 -23.32 -0.18 -18.65
N LEU A 681 -22.22 0.40 -18.18
CA LEU A 681 -21.08 0.78 -19.00
C LEU A 681 -19.97 -0.26 -18.86
N GLY A 682 -19.36 -0.64 -19.98
CA GLY A 682 -18.23 -1.55 -20.05
C GLY A 682 -17.12 -0.99 -20.92
N PHE A 683 -15.87 -1.20 -20.51
CA PHE A 683 -14.69 -0.89 -21.30
C PHE A 683 -13.59 -1.93 -21.09
N ASP A 684 -13.18 -2.61 -22.17
CA ASP A 684 -12.20 -3.71 -22.12
C ASP A 684 -10.81 -3.34 -22.67
N GLY A 685 -10.60 -2.05 -22.96
CA GLY A 685 -9.38 -1.54 -23.60
C GLY A 685 -9.50 -1.38 -25.12
N LYS A 686 -10.54 -1.94 -25.75
CA LYS A 686 -10.79 -1.86 -27.20
C LYS A 686 -12.17 -1.30 -27.52
N ASP A 687 -13.18 -1.81 -26.84
CA ASP A 687 -14.59 -1.50 -27.07
C ASP A 687 -15.20 -0.84 -25.82
N ILE A 688 -16.02 0.19 -26.05
CA ILE A 688 -16.91 0.82 -25.07
C ILE A 688 -18.32 0.32 -25.34
N THR A 689 -18.95 -0.30 -24.35
CA THR A 689 -20.36 -0.71 -24.39
C THR A 689 -21.16 0.10 -23.39
N ALA A 690 -22.38 0.51 -23.75
CA ALA A 690 -23.31 1.12 -22.81
C ALA A 690 -24.74 0.66 -23.09
N ALA A 691 -25.44 0.15 -22.08
CA ALA A 691 -26.84 -0.23 -22.21
C ALA A 691 -27.66 0.34 -21.06
N GLY A 692 -28.90 0.78 -21.32
CA GLY A 692 -29.78 1.34 -20.30
C GLY A 692 -31.17 1.69 -20.83
N LEU A 693 -32.11 1.95 -19.93
CA LEU A 693 -33.47 2.35 -20.26
C LEU A 693 -33.64 3.86 -20.09
N LEU A 694 -33.97 4.56 -21.17
CA LEU A 694 -34.31 5.98 -21.14
C LEU A 694 -35.73 6.18 -20.64
N ARG A 695 -35.91 7.20 -19.80
CA ARG A 695 -37.18 7.59 -19.19
C ARG A 695 -37.37 9.10 -19.26
N GLU A 696 -38.64 9.51 -19.35
CA GLU A 696 -38.99 10.93 -19.22
C GLU A 696 -38.79 11.37 -17.74
N PRO A 697 -38.13 12.51 -17.47
CA PRO A 697 -37.70 12.90 -16.12
C PRO A 697 -38.80 13.07 -15.07
N GLU A 698 -39.97 13.60 -15.43
CA GLU A 698 -41.02 13.94 -14.47
C GLU A 698 -41.93 12.74 -14.16
N THR A 699 -42.38 12.07 -15.21
CA THR A 699 -43.33 10.96 -15.18
C THR A 699 -42.65 9.62 -14.92
N LEU A 700 -41.33 9.53 -15.14
CA LEU A 700 -40.52 8.29 -15.09
C LEU A 700 -40.97 7.22 -16.08
N THR A 701 -41.75 7.59 -17.08
CA THR A 701 -42.28 6.69 -18.11
C THR A 701 -41.12 6.16 -18.95
N ALA A 702 -41.08 4.85 -19.18
CA ALA A 702 -40.06 4.23 -20.03
C ALA A 702 -40.28 4.62 -21.50
N ILE A 703 -39.22 5.11 -22.15
CA ILE A 703 -39.28 5.61 -23.53
C ILE A 703 -38.60 4.64 -24.48
N ALA A 704 -37.34 4.30 -24.24
CA ALA A 704 -36.57 3.43 -25.13
C ALA A 704 -35.44 2.71 -24.39
N ALA A 705 -35.22 1.44 -24.69
CA ALA A 705 -34.00 0.73 -24.33
C ALA A 705 -32.90 1.07 -25.34
N ILE A 706 -31.71 1.37 -24.84
CA ILE A 706 -30.55 1.78 -25.63
C ILE A 706 -29.44 0.75 -25.45
N ASP A 707 -28.81 0.34 -26.56
CA ASP A 707 -27.59 -0.47 -26.58
C ASP A 707 -26.55 0.17 -27.52
N ILE A 708 -25.43 0.58 -26.96
CA ILE A 708 -24.33 1.27 -27.62
C ILE A 708 -23.10 0.39 -27.63
N LEU A 709 -22.45 0.32 -28.79
CA LEU A 709 -21.12 -0.26 -28.97
C LEU A 709 -20.23 0.73 -29.72
N HIS A 710 -19.06 1.05 -29.18
CA HIS A 710 -18.06 1.91 -29.82
C HIS A 710 -16.68 1.26 -29.78
N THR A 711 -16.07 1.07 -30.95
CA THR A 711 -14.74 0.49 -31.10
C THR A 711 -13.70 1.60 -31.29
N LEU A 712 -12.66 1.61 -30.44
CA LEU A 712 -11.65 2.67 -30.44
C LEU A 712 -10.71 2.64 -31.64
N ARG A 713 -10.45 1.45 -32.22
CA ARG A 713 -9.42 1.23 -33.25
C ARG A 713 -9.64 2.09 -34.51
N ASN A 714 -10.89 2.29 -34.88
CA ASN A 714 -11.34 2.97 -36.10
C ASN A 714 -12.43 4.02 -35.81
N SER A 715 -12.68 4.29 -34.53
CA SER A 715 -13.73 5.22 -34.06
C SER A 715 -15.12 4.91 -34.62
N THR A 716 -15.41 3.65 -34.95
CA THR A 716 -16.74 3.24 -35.42
C THR A 716 -17.62 2.81 -34.27
N GLY A 717 -18.92 3.00 -34.38
CA GLY A 717 -19.86 2.48 -33.41
C GLY A 717 -21.29 2.44 -33.90
N ARG A 718 -22.17 1.95 -33.03
CA ARG A 718 -23.60 1.87 -33.25
C ARG A 718 -24.36 2.15 -31.97
N ALA A 719 -25.56 2.69 -32.10
CA ALA A 719 -26.58 2.77 -31.07
C ALA A 719 -27.85 2.10 -31.60
N LEU A 720 -28.35 1.12 -30.87
CA LEU A 720 -29.64 0.48 -31.10
C LEU A 720 -30.65 1.09 -30.12
N ILE A 721 -31.81 1.44 -30.64
CA ILE A 721 -32.92 2.04 -29.90
C ILE A 721 -34.10 1.08 -30.05
N ASP A 722 -34.61 0.57 -28.95
CA ASP A 722 -35.80 -0.28 -28.92
C ASP A 722 -36.92 0.41 -28.14
N VAL A 723 -38.01 0.70 -28.82
CA VAL A 723 -39.24 1.26 -28.24
C VAL A 723 -40.26 0.14 -28.21
N SER A 724 -40.25 -0.65 -27.14
CA SER A 724 -41.11 -1.85 -27.06
C SER A 724 -42.60 -1.48 -27.05
N SER A 725 -42.99 -0.47 -26.26
CA SER A 725 -44.36 0.09 -26.19
C SER A 725 -44.33 1.46 -25.52
N LEU A 726 -44.48 2.53 -26.30
CA LEU A 726 -44.62 3.91 -25.83
C LEU A 726 -46.08 4.33 -25.87
N THR A 727 -46.72 4.42 -24.71
CA THR A 727 -48.13 4.81 -24.60
C THR A 727 -48.25 6.30 -24.30
N PHE A 728 -48.90 7.05 -25.18
CA PHE A 728 -49.33 8.43 -24.94
C PHE A 728 -50.72 8.43 -24.28
N ASN A 729 -50.87 9.26 -23.24
CA ASN A 729 -52.09 9.44 -22.45
C ASN A 729 -51.97 10.73 -21.60
N GLU A 730 -52.90 11.00 -20.70
CA GLU A 730 -52.88 12.19 -19.84
C GLU A 730 -51.59 12.40 -19.03
N ARG A 731 -50.80 11.33 -18.79
CA ARG A 731 -49.53 11.39 -18.08
C ARG A 731 -48.35 11.72 -19.00
N LEU A 732 -48.34 11.16 -20.20
CA LEU A 732 -47.26 11.36 -21.17
C LEU A 732 -47.81 11.85 -22.50
N GLN A 733 -47.44 13.07 -22.89
CA GLN A 733 -47.75 13.69 -24.17
C GLN A 733 -46.50 13.89 -25.03
N PRO A 734 -46.60 13.90 -26.37
CA PRO A 734 -45.45 14.01 -27.27
C PRO A 734 -44.55 15.24 -27.04
N GLU A 735 -45.12 16.36 -26.61
CA GLU A 735 -44.39 17.60 -26.32
C GLU A 735 -43.38 17.48 -25.16
N GLN A 736 -43.55 16.46 -24.30
CA GLN A 736 -42.61 16.12 -23.24
C GLN A 736 -41.39 15.35 -23.77
N LEU A 737 -41.44 14.83 -25.00
CA LEU A 737 -40.32 14.15 -25.65
C LEU A 737 -39.67 15.02 -26.74
N THR A 738 -40.45 15.82 -27.44
CA THR A 738 -39.95 16.73 -28.48
C THR A 738 -40.80 18.01 -28.53
N PRO A 739 -40.19 19.21 -28.53
CA PRO A 739 -40.96 20.44 -28.70
C PRO A 739 -41.54 20.59 -30.12
N LEU A 740 -41.16 19.76 -31.08
CA LEU A 740 -41.62 19.84 -32.48
C LEU A 740 -43.12 19.54 -32.65
N THR A 741 -43.78 18.94 -31.66
CA THR A 741 -45.23 18.70 -31.70
C THR A 741 -46.06 19.86 -31.20
N LEU A 742 -45.44 20.84 -30.51
CA LEU A 742 -46.14 22.01 -29.98
C LEU A 742 -46.81 22.79 -31.11
N GLY A 743 -48.12 23.03 -30.97
CA GLY A 743 -48.91 23.75 -31.99
C GLY A 743 -49.27 22.93 -33.24
N VAL A 744 -48.82 21.67 -33.35
CA VAL A 744 -49.15 20.76 -34.47
C VAL A 744 -50.18 19.72 -34.06
N ILE A 745 -49.91 19.01 -32.96
CA ILE A 745 -50.78 17.98 -32.38
C ILE A 745 -50.85 18.13 -30.86
N ALA A 746 -51.97 17.72 -30.27
CA ALA A 746 -52.17 17.70 -28.82
C ALA A 746 -53.12 16.55 -28.43
N ASN A 747 -53.26 16.29 -27.13
CA ASN A 747 -54.17 15.28 -26.57
C ASN A 747 -54.01 13.91 -27.21
N VAL A 748 -52.76 13.47 -27.38
CA VAL A 748 -52.44 12.22 -28.04
C VAL A 748 -52.74 11.05 -27.12
N GLN A 749 -53.49 10.08 -27.62
CA GLN A 749 -53.82 8.83 -26.94
C GLN A 749 -53.56 7.65 -27.85
N GLY A 750 -52.75 6.71 -27.41
CA GLY A 750 -52.44 5.51 -28.18
C GLY A 750 -51.03 5.01 -27.94
N GLU A 751 -50.66 3.96 -28.66
CA GLU A 751 -49.36 3.30 -28.51
C GLU A 751 -48.53 3.46 -29.78
N ILE A 752 -47.23 3.70 -29.58
CA ILE A 752 -46.20 3.64 -30.61
C ILE A 752 -45.17 2.59 -30.20
N SER A 753 -44.79 1.72 -31.14
CA SER A 753 -43.67 0.79 -30.95
C SER A 753 -42.75 0.83 -32.16
N GLY A 754 -41.48 0.48 -31.98
CA GLY A 754 -40.53 0.57 -33.07
C GLY A 754 -39.08 0.39 -32.68
N THR A 755 -38.21 0.50 -33.67
CA THR A 755 -36.77 0.40 -33.50
C THR A 755 -36.05 1.50 -34.25
N GLY A 756 -34.93 1.95 -33.71
CA GLY A 756 -34.01 2.90 -34.32
C GLY A 756 -32.58 2.36 -34.32
N ARG A 757 -31.79 2.79 -35.30
CA ARG A 757 -30.38 2.45 -35.39
C ARG A 757 -29.59 3.67 -35.84
N ILE A 758 -28.55 4.01 -35.11
CA ILE A 758 -27.57 5.04 -35.47
C ILE A 758 -26.22 4.34 -35.61
N ASP A 759 -25.56 4.53 -36.74
CA ASP A 759 -24.20 4.09 -37.01
C ASP A 759 -23.29 5.31 -37.15
N TRP A 760 -22.08 5.25 -36.61
CA TRP A 760 -21.06 6.26 -36.85
C TRP A 760 -19.71 5.66 -37.25
N ASP A 761 -19.00 6.36 -38.13
CA ASP A 761 -17.62 6.11 -38.51
C ASP A 761 -16.80 7.40 -38.63
N GLY A 762 -15.53 7.26 -38.99
CA GLY A 762 -14.56 8.36 -39.10
C GLY A 762 -14.54 9.10 -40.45
N SER A 763 -15.51 8.87 -41.35
CA SER A 763 -15.62 9.58 -42.63
C SER A 763 -16.36 10.92 -42.49
N ASP A 764 -16.21 11.82 -43.46
CA ASP A 764 -16.84 13.16 -43.45
C ASP A 764 -18.38 13.12 -43.42
N ASN A 765 -18.99 12.00 -43.82
CA ASN A 765 -20.43 11.74 -43.74
C ASN A 765 -20.73 10.52 -42.87
N GLY A 766 -19.95 10.38 -41.79
CA GLY A 766 -19.81 9.13 -41.06
C GLY A 766 -20.98 8.74 -40.18
N ILE A 767 -21.94 9.64 -39.91
CA ILE A 767 -23.14 9.33 -39.12
C ILE A 767 -24.27 8.95 -40.08
N LYS A 768 -24.89 7.80 -39.86
CA LYS A 768 -26.09 7.35 -40.58
C LYS A 768 -27.11 6.89 -39.55
N SER A 769 -28.38 7.22 -39.77
CA SER A 769 -29.42 6.77 -38.86
C SER A 769 -30.64 6.26 -39.62
N THR A 770 -31.35 5.31 -39.04
CA THR A 770 -32.57 4.71 -39.61
C THR A 770 -33.55 4.41 -38.49
N GLY A 771 -34.83 4.33 -38.80
CA GLY A 771 -35.85 4.00 -37.82
C GLY A 771 -37.12 3.49 -38.44
N ARG A 772 -37.86 2.67 -37.70
CA ARG A 772 -39.15 2.11 -38.10
C ARG A 772 -40.07 2.15 -36.89
N PHE A 773 -41.15 2.93 -37.00
CA PHE A 773 -42.13 3.10 -35.92
C PHE A 773 -43.54 2.84 -36.43
N LEU A 774 -44.31 2.14 -35.62
CA LEU A 774 -45.64 1.63 -35.90
C LEU A 774 -46.61 2.22 -34.88
N THR A 775 -47.81 2.54 -35.34
CA THR A 775 -48.97 2.74 -34.47
C THR A 775 -50.20 2.08 -35.06
N ASN A 776 -51.09 1.60 -34.18
CA ASN A 776 -52.30 0.84 -34.54
C ASN A 776 -53.56 1.48 -33.94
N GLY A 777 -53.80 2.76 -34.24
CA GLY A 777 -55.03 3.45 -33.85
C GLY A 777 -54.80 4.57 -32.83
N LEU A 778 -53.91 5.50 -33.14
CA LEU A 778 -53.64 6.68 -32.32
C LEU A 778 -54.71 7.76 -32.53
N ASN A 779 -55.18 8.33 -31.43
CA ASN A 779 -56.13 9.44 -31.41
C ASN A 779 -55.36 10.72 -31.07
N LEU A 780 -55.63 11.81 -31.78
CA LEU A 780 -54.97 13.10 -31.55
C LEU A 780 -55.88 14.26 -31.92
N ALA A 781 -55.62 15.43 -31.34
CA ALA A 781 -56.16 16.70 -31.79
C ALA A 781 -55.12 17.39 -32.69
N ALA A 782 -55.44 17.58 -33.98
CA ALA A 782 -54.61 18.35 -34.91
C ALA A 782 -55.16 19.77 -35.07
N ALA A 783 -54.36 20.68 -35.65
CA ALA A 783 -54.79 22.03 -35.99
C ALA A 783 -56.05 22.09 -36.90
N PHE A 784 -56.29 21.03 -37.68
CA PHE A 784 -57.47 20.89 -38.53
C PHE A 784 -58.58 20.05 -37.88
N GLY A 785 -58.55 19.78 -36.57
CA GLY A 785 -59.59 19.04 -35.86
C GLY A 785 -59.14 17.66 -35.33
N PRO A 786 -60.00 16.97 -34.54
CA PRO A 786 -59.69 15.66 -33.99
C PRO A 786 -59.56 14.59 -35.07
N VAL A 787 -58.61 13.69 -34.83
CA VAL A 787 -58.27 12.52 -35.66
C VAL A 787 -58.37 11.28 -34.78
N THR A 788 -59.06 10.25 -35.26
CA THR A 788 -59.16 8.96 -34.56
C THR A 788 -58.67 7.81 -35.41
N GLY A 789 -58.13 6.79 -34.74
CA GLY A 789 -57.71 5.56 -35.38
C GLY A 789 -56.55 5.73 -36.37
N LEU A 790 -55.62 6.66 -36.12
CA LEU A 790 -54.43 6.82 -36.95
C LEU A 790 -53.57 5.56 -36.86
N ALA A 791 -53.43 4.85 -37.97
CA ALA A 791 -52.66 3.62 -38.07
C ALA A 791 -51.71 3.67 -39.26
N GLY A 792 -50.49 3.21 -39.05
CA GLY A 792 -49.47 3.24 -40.09
C GLY A 792 -48.10 2.92 -39.56
N GLU A 793 -47.16 2.82 -40.49
CA GLU A 793 -45.76 2.61 -40.22
C GLU A 793 -44.95 3.70 -40.90
N ILE A 794 -44.08 4.35 -40.13
CA ILE A 794 -43.14 5.34 -40.63
C ILE A 794 -41.73 4.75 -40.66
N ILE A 795 -41.08 4.83 -41.82
CA ILE A 795 -39.73 4.34 -42.06
C ILE A 795 -38.82 5.53 -42.35
N PHE A 796 -37.95 5.86 -41.39
CA PHE A 796 -36.95 6.90 -41.49
C PHE A 796 -35.70 6.41 -42.23
N SER A 797 -35.34 7.12 -43.30
CA SER A 797 -34.04 6.99 -43.98
C SER A 797 -32.93 7.76 -43.27
N ASP A 798 -33.32 8.77 -42.48
CA ASP A 798 -32.47 9.46 -41.50
C ASP A 798 -33.32 9.83 -40.28
N LEU A 799 -33.18 9.09 -39.19
CA LEU A 799 -33.91 9.32 -37.93
C LEU A 799 -33.48 10.60 -37.21
N LEU A 800 -32.21 11.00 -37.30
CA LEU A 800 -31.67 12.19 -36.65
C LEU A 800 -32.09 13.48 -37.39
N ALA A 801 -32.20 13.41 -38.72
CA ALA A 801 -32.71 14.49 -39.56
C ALA A 801 -34.24 14.47 -39.74
N LEU A 802 -34.92 13.43 -39.24
CA LEU A 802 -36.36 13.17 -39.39
C LEU A 802 -36.81 13.05 -40.85
N GLU A 803 -36.02 12.39 -41.69
CA GLU A 803 -36.31 12.18 -43.11
C GLU A 803 -36.83 10.77 -43.40
N THR A 804 -37.77 10.64 -44.34
CA THR A 804 -38.31 9.34 -44.77
C THR A 804 -38.16 9.13 -46.28
N SER A 805 -38.18 7.87 -46.70
CA SER A 805 -38.30 7.55 -48.13
C SER A 805 -39.71 7.88 -48.65
N PRO A 806 -39.86 8.26 -49.94
CA PRO A 806 -41.17 8.51 -50.57
C PRO A 806 -42.17 7.36 -50.39
N GLY A 807 -43.46 7.68 -50.41
CA GLY A 807 -44.55 6.68 -50.40
C GLY A 807 -44.94 6.14 -49.01
N GLN A 808 -44.59 6.81 -47.91
CA GLN A 808 -45.14 6.44 -46.59
C GLN A 808 -46.66 6.56 -46.63
N THR A 809 -47.38 5.63 -46.00
CA THR A 809 -48.85 5.61 -46.02
C THR A 809 -49.38 5.54 -44.60
N VAL A 810 -50.34 6.40 -44.29
CA VAL A 810 -51.09 6.39 -43.03
C VAL A 810 -52.58 6.28 -43.33
N THR A 811 -53.29 5.50 -42.51
CA THR A 811 -54.75 5.36 -42.54
C THR A 811 -55.38 6.02 -41.34
N LEU A 812 -56.58 6.59 -41.53
CA LEU A 812 -57.30 7.39 -40.55
C LEU A 812 -58.75 6.89 -40.49
N SER A 813 -59.25 6.51 -39.31
CA SER A 813 -60.65 6.07 -39.16
C SER A 813 -61.61 7.24 -39.34
N GLU A 814 -61.33 8.37 -38.68
CA GLU A 814 -62.09 9.60 -38.79
C GLU A 814 -61.17 10.82 -38.72
N VAL A 815 -61.47 11.85 -39.51
CA VAL A 815 -60.92 13.20 -39.37
C VAL A 815 -62.08 14.18 -39.39
N ASN A 816 -62.14 15.10 -38.43
CA ASN A 816 -63.26 16.02 -38.32
C ASN A 816 -62.83 17.49 -38.19
N PRO A 817 -62.60 18.20 -39.31
CA PRO A 817 -62.37 19.65 -39.34
C PRO A 817 -63.63 20.49 -39.11
N GLY A 818 -64.74 19.89 -38.69
CA GLY A 818 -66.09 20.45 -38.71
C GLY A 818 -67.04 19.59 -39.54
N VAL A 819 -66.51 18.89 -40.55
CA VAL A 819 -67.23 17.95 -41.42
C VAL A 819 -66.52 16.60 -41.33
N ALA A 820 -67.11 15.61 -40.66
CA ALA A 820 -66.49 14.31 -40.43
C ALA A 820 -66.30 13.53 -41.76
N VAL A 821 -65.05 13.14 -42.02
CA VAL A 821 -64.67 12.25 -43.12
C VAL A 821 -64.09 10.97 -42.56
N PHE A 822 -64.48 9.82 -43.13
CA PHE A 822 -64.16 8.50 -42.60
C PHE A 822 -63.25 7.72 -43.54
N ASN A 823 -62.49 6.77 -42.99
CA ASN A 823 -61.68 5.79 -43.74
C ASN A 823 -60.70 6.45 -44.73
N GLY A 824 -59.94 7.42 -44.24
CA GLY A 824 -58.95 8.15 -45.01
C GLY A 824 -57.65 7.40 -45.20
N GLN A 825 -56.97 7.66 -46.32
CA GLN A 825 -55.60 7.24 -46.55
C GLN A 825 -54.78 8.43 -47.07
N ILE A 826 -53.64 8.71 -46.44
CA ILE A 826 -52.71 9.77 -46.85
C ILE A 826 -51.37 9.14 -47.20
N ARG A 827 -50.83 9.53 -48.35
CA ARG A 827 -49.46 9.27 -48.76
C ARG A 827 -48.60 10.50 -48.52
N TYR A 828 -47.46 10.31 -47.87
CA TYR A 828 -46.58 11.41 -47.47
C TYR A 828 -45.10 10.99 -47.46
N ARG A 829 -44.23 11.99 -47.31
CA ARG A 829 -42.83 11.80 -46.92
C ARG A 829 -42.35 12.98 -46.08
N LEU A 830 -41.41 12.73 -45.20
CA LEU A 830 -40.71 13.76 -44.43
C LEU A 830 -39.41 14.11 -45.15
N LEU A 831 -39.15 15.41 -45.24
CA LEU A 831 -38.00 16.02 -45.87
C LEU A 831 -37.13 16.70 -44.79
N ALA A 832 -35.89 17.02 -45.19
CA ALA A 832 -35.00 17.87 -44.41
C ALA A 832 -35.68 19.17 -43.95
N ASP A 833 -35.13 19.79 -42.91
CA ASP A 833 -35.60 21.05 -42.33
C ASP A 833 -37.07 21.01 -41.85
N TYR A 834 -37.50 19.85 -41.33
CA TYR A 834 -38.84 19.65 -40.75
C TYR A 834 -40.00 19.92 -41.71
N LYS A 835 -39.83 19.58 -42.99
CA LYS A 835 -40.89 19.73 -44.01
C LYS A 835 -41.59 18.40 -44.27
N MET A 836 -42.92 18.40 -44.30
CA MET A 836 -43.72 17.24 -44.70
C MET A 836 -44.28 17.46 -46.10
N GLN A 837 -43.93 16.60 -47.05
CA GLN A 837 -44.58 16.57 -48.35
C GLN A 837 -45.75 15.59 -48.31
N ILE A 838 -46.95 16.11 -48.55
CA ILE A 838 -48.12 15.30 -48.88
C ILE A 838 -48.01 14.92 -50.36
N GLU A 839 -47.97 13.63 -50.64
CA GLU A 839 -47.98 13.09 -52.01
C GLU A 839 -49.41 12.94 -52.55
N GLY A 840 -50.38 12.79 -51.65
CA GLY A 840 -51.80 12.76 -51.95
C GLY A 840 -52.59 12.14 -50.81
N GLY A 841 -53.88 12.45 -50.71
CA GLY A 841 -54.79 11.79 -49.79
C GLY A 841 -56.09 11.39 -50.48
N GLN A 842 -56.77 10.38 -49.97
CA GLN A 842 -58.07 9.94 -50.49
C GLN A 842 -58.99 9.50 -49.36
N TRP A 843 -60.26 9.88 -49.47
CA TRP A 843 -61.34 9.46 -48.59
C TRP A 843 -62.56 9.06 -49.42
N PRO A 844 -63.26 7.97 -49.10
CA PRO A 844 -64.65 7.77 -49.51
C PRO A 844 -65.50 8.91 -48.93
N PHE A 845 -66.27 9.61 -49.77
CA PHE A 845 -67.03 10.78 -49.33
C PHE A 845 -68.37 10.88 -50.04
N ALA A 846 -69.48 10.73 -49.30
CA ALA A 846 -70.86 10.85 -49.81
C ALA A 846 -71.10 10.16 -51.17
N GLY A 847 -70.76 8.88 -51.28
CA GLY A 847 -70.92 8.07 -52.51
C GLY A 847 -69.85 8.28 -53.59
N GLY A 848 -69.05 9.34 -53.47
CA GLY A 848 -67.91 9.66 -54.32
C GLY A 848 -66.57 9.56 -53.57
N LYS A 849 -65.62 10.42 -53.97
CA LYS A 849 -64.27 10.49 -53.41
C LYS A 849 -63.86 11.94 -53.14
N LEU A 850 -63.10 12.13 -52.07
CA LEU A 850 -62.41 13.36 -51.74
C LEU A 850 -60.91 13.09 -51.84
N TYR A 851 -60.18 13.86 -52.64
CA TYR A 851 -58.74 13.77 -52.76
C TYR A 851 -58.06 14.99 -52.16
N LEU A 852 -56.93 14.79 -51.48
CA LEU A 852 -56.02 15.87 -51.10
C LEU A 852 -54.91 15.96 -52.15
N GLU A 853 -54.77 17.12 -52.76
CA GLU A 853 -53.73 17.39 -53.76
C GLU A 853 -52.33 17.46 -53.12
N PRO A 854 -51.27 17.15 -53.87
CA PRO A 854 -49.91 17.21 -53.36
C PRO A 854 -49.53 18.62 -52.89
N THR A 855 -48.90 18.72 -51.72
CA THR A 855 -48.44 19.99 -51.13
C THR A 855 -47.28 19.76 -50.17
N ILE A 856 -46.57 20.82 -49.79
CA ILE A 856 -45.48 20.78 -48.81
C ILE A 856 -45.88 21.64 -47.62
N LEU A 857 -45.82 21.05 -46.43
CA LEU A 857 -46.09 21.70 -45.15
C LEU A 857 -44.77 21.90 -44.42
N ASP A 858 -44.52 23.13 -43.98
CA ASP A 858 -43.42 23.43 -43.06
C ASP A 858 -43.90 23.21 -41.62
N LEU A 859 -43.19 22.36 -40.86
CA LEU A 859 -43.54 22.05 -39.47
C LEU A 859 -42.70 22.86 -38.47
N SER A 860 -41.73 23.66 -38.95
CA SER A 860 -40.80 24.41 -38.09
C SER A 860 -41.28 25.81 -37.70
N GLU A 861 -42.22 26.37 -38.45
CA GLU A 861 -42.75 27.73 -38.26
C GLU A 861 -44.29 27.72 -38.15
N ASP A 862 -44.83 28.70 -37.42
CA ASP A 862 -46.27 29.04 -37.44
C ASP A 862 -46.65 29.73 -38.76
N ALA A 863 -46.64 28.97 -39.87
CA ALA A 863 -46.97 29.45 -41.20
C ALA A 863 -48.39 29.05 -41.63
N GLU A 864 -49.01 29.83 -42.54
CA GLU A 864 -50.27 29.46 -43.19
C GLU A 864 -50.08 28.16 -44.00
N ARG A 865 -50.83 27.11 -43.65
CA ARG A 865 -50.82 25.81 -44.32
C ARG A 865 -51.91 25.78 -45.38
N ARG A 866 -51.53 25.62 -46.65
CA ARG A 866 -52.46 25.59 -47.78
C ARG A 866 -52.66 24.17 -48.28
N LEU A 867 -53.90 23.67 -48.16
CA LEU A 867 -54.33 22.35 -48.61
C LEU A 867 -55.38 22.54 -49.71
N GLN A 868 -55.34 21.76 -50.79
CA GLN A 868 -56.38 21.79 -51.81
C GLN A 868 -57.04 20.42 -51.86
N PHE A 869 -58.34 20.36 -51.58
CA PHE A 869 -59.10 19.15 -51.72
C PHE A 869 -59.87 19.16 -53.04
N THR A 870 -59.86 18.05 -53.77
CA THR A 870 -60.64 17.84 -55.00
C THR A 870 -61.76 16.86 -54.70
N VAL A 871 -62.99 17.28 -54.95
CA VAL A 871 -64.20 16.49 -54.78
C VAL A 871 -64.54 15.85 -56.11
N GLU A 872 -64.73 14.52 -56.14
CA GLU A 872 -65.10 13.77 -57.35
C GLU A 872 -66.31 12.88 -57.08
N GLY A 873 -67.38 13.10 -57.84
CA GLY A 873 -68.50 12.17 -57.92
C GLY A 873 -69.38 12.12 -56.67
N VAL A 874 -69.43 13.18 -55.87
CA VAL A 874 -70.24 13.23 -54.64
C VAL A 874 -71.73 13.23 -54.97
N ASP A 875 -72.47 12.29 -54.39
CA ASP A 875 -73.93 12.22 -54.51
C ASP A 875 -74.58 13.17 -53.49
N ALA A 876 -75.39 14.10 -53.97
CA ALA A 876 -76.00 15.12 -53.12
C ALA A 876 -77.03 14.54 -52.12
N ALA A 877 -77.71 13.45 -52.45
CA ALA A 877 -78.66 12.83 -51.53
C ALA A 877 -77.89 12.14 -50.40
N GLN A 878 -76.80 11.43 -50.71
CA GLN A 878 -75.94 10.82 -49.71
C GLN A 878 -75.24 11.87 -48.84
N PHE A 879 -74.77 12.98 -49.44
CA PHE A 879 -74.16 14.08 -48.71
C PHE A 879 -75.15 14.67 -47.69
N LEU A 880 -76.36 15.04 -48.12
CA LEU A 880 -77.37 15.59 -47.21
C LEU A 880 -77.84 14.59 -46.14
N THR A 881 -77.90 13.30 -46.48
CA THR A 881 -78.21 12.23 -45.50
C THR A 881 -77.09 12.07 -44.47
N GLN A 882 -75.83 12.09 -44.90
CA GLN A 882 -74.66 11.96 -44.02
C GLN A 882 -74.56 13.12 -43.01
N PHE A 883 -75.10 14.29 -43.35
CA PHE A 883 -75.09 15.49 -42.50
C PHE A 883 -76.46 15.84 -41.88
N ASP A 884 -77.44 14.93 -41.97
CA ASP A 884 -78.75 15.02 -41.30
C ASP A 884 -79.57 16.29 -41.61
N PHE A 885 -79.57 16.72 -42.88
CA PHE A 885 -80.36 17.88 -43.31
C PHE A 885 -81.84 17.52 -43.49
N GLU A 886 -82.66 17.66 -42.44
CA GLU A 886 -84.09 17.30 -42.48
C GLU A 886 -84.95 18.19 -43.40
N ASN A 887 -84.58 19.46 -43.58
CA ASN A 887 -85.40 20.47 -44.29
C ASN A 887 -84.99 20.71 -45.75
N MET A 888 -84.10 19.88 -46.30
CA MET A 888 -83.61 20.03 -47.66
C MET A 888 -83.35 18.66 -48.31
N SER A 889 -83.83 18.47 -49.53
CA SER A 889 -83.50 17.30 -50.34
C SER A 889 -82.88 17.74 -51.66
N ALA A 890 -81.81 17.06 -52.06
CA ALA A 890 -81.13 17.30 -53.33
C ALA A 890 -80.76 15.98 -54.01
N THR A 891 -80.81 15.99 -55.34
CA THR A 891 -80.28 14.90 -56.19
C THR A 891 -79.26 15.49 -57.14
N GLY A 892 -78.34 14.67 -57.66
CA GLY A 892 -77.28 15.10 -58.57
C GLY A 892 -75.89 14.69 -58.07
N VAL A 893 -74.94 14.64 -58.99
CA VAL A 893 -73.54 14.27 -58.71
C VAL A 893 -72.65 15.51 -58.87
N PHE A 894 -71.78 15.77 -57.91
CA PHE A 894 -70.98 16.99 -57.82
C PHE A 894 -69.48 16.71 -57.86
N ASP A 895 -68.75 17.53 -58.62
CA ASP A 895 -67.30 17.61 -58.62
C ASP A 895 -66.86 19.02 -58.22
N GLY A 896 -65.65 19.19 -57.69
CA GLY A 896 -65.18 20.54 -57.40
C GLY A 896 -63.85 20.60 -56.67
N LYS A 897 -63.50 21.79 -56.20
CA LYS A 897 -62.25 22.06 -55.49
C LYS A 897 -62.53 22.88 -54.24
N LEU A 898 -61.90 22.50 -53.14
CA LEU A 898 -61.98 23.15 -51.84
C LEU A 898 -60.55 23.52 -51.40
N PRO A 899 -60.03 24.67 -51.82
CA PRO A 899 -58.79 25.20 -51.28
C PRO A 899 -59.01 25.67 -49.85
N MET A 900 -58.18 25.20 -48.94
CA MET A 900 -58.26 25.44 -47.50
C MET A 900 -56.95 26.03 -47.01
N VAL A 901 -57.05 27.03 -46.14
CA VAL A 901 -55.91 27.65 -45.46
C VAL A 901 -56.10 27.45 -43.97
N PHE A 902 -55.11 26.86 -43.30
CA PHE A 902 -55.08 26.63 -41.86
C PHE A 902 -53.95 27.44 -41.23
N ASN A 903 -54.25 28.18 -40.17
CA ASN A 903 -53.27 28.90 -39.35
C ASN A 903 -53.64 28.73 -37.85
N GLN A 904 -53.04 29.53 -36.97
CA GLN A 904 -53.32 29.50 -35.53
C GLN A 904 -54.77 29.88 -35.16
N ASP A 905 -55.46 30.63 -36.03
CA ASP A 905 -56.84 31.11 -35.80
C ASP A 905 -57.90 30.10 -36.26
N GLY A 906 -57.49 29.01 -36.92
CA GLY A 906 -58.36 27.95 -37.42
C GLY A 906 -58.20 27.72 -38.93
N GLY A 907 -59.17 27.02 -39.51
CA GLY A 907 -59.20 26.76 -40.95
C GLY A 907 -60.28 27.55 -41.68
N ARG A 908 -59.99 27.96 -42.91
CA ARG A 908 -60.94 28.65 -43.81
C ARG A 908 -60.88 28.12 -45.22
N VAL A 909 -62.02 28.12 -45.91
CA VAL A 909 -62.12 27.80 -47.34
C VAL A 909 -61.94 29.09 -48.14
N VAL A 910 -61.06 29.07 -49.14
CA VAL A 910 -60.76 30.23 -50.01
C VAL A 910 -60.96 29.82 -51.47
N GLY A 911 -61.97 30.40 -52.12
CA GLY A 911 -62.31 30.16 -53.52
C GLY A 911 -62.81 28.74 -53.79
N GLY A 912 -63.43 28.08 -52.81
CA GLY A 912 -63.98 26.74 -52.98
C GLY A 912 -65.18 26.74 -53.93
N TYR A 913 -65.34 25.68 -54.72
CA TYR A 913 -66.51 25.50 -55.56
C TYR A 913 -66.88 24.03 -55.76
N LEU A 914 -68.17 23.75 -55.97
CA LEU A 914 -68.72 22.47 -56.42
C LEU A 914 -69.61 22.71 -57.65
N VAL A 915 -69.54 21.85 -58.65
CA VAL A 915 -70.30 21.91 -59.90
C VAL A 915 -71.00 20.57 -60.13
N ALA A 916 -72.28 20.62 -60.46
CA ALA A 916 -73.04 19.44 -60.83
C ALA A 916 -72.60 18.89 -62.21
N ARG A 917 -72.48 17.57 -62.34
CA ARG A 917 -72.20 16.87 -63.61
C ARG A 917 -73.33 17.02 -64.62
N GLU A 918 -73.01 16.72 -65.87
CA GLU A 918 -73.96 16.65 -66.97
C GLU A 918 -75.11 15.67 -66.65
N GLY A 919 -76.35 16.15 -66.76
CA GLY A 919 -77.56 15.45 -66.29
C GLY A 919 -78.33 16.23 -65.22
N GLY A 920 -77.64 17.12 -64.50
CA GLY A 920 -78.26 18.01 -63.52
C GLY A 920 -78.88 17.28 -62.33
N GLY A 921 -79.86 17.90 -61.68
CA GLY A 921 -80.49 17.33 -60.49
C GLY A 921 -81.70 18.12 -60.02
N THR A 922 -82.22 17.77 -58.85
CA THR A 922 -83.32 18.47 -58.19
C THR A 922 -82.88 19.02 -56.85
N LEU A 923 -83.39 20.18 -56.46
CA LEU A 923 -83.23 20.76 -55.13
C LEU A 923 -84.62 21.14 -54.61
N ALA A 924 -84.95 20.72 -53.40
CA ALA A 924 -86.19 21.10 -52.72
C ALA A 924 -85.86 21.52 -51.29
N TYR A 925 -86.21 22.77 -50.96
CA TYR A 925 -86.07 23.33 -49.63
C TYR A 925 -87.45 23.47 -48.96
N VAL A 926 -87.57 22.98 -47.73
CA VAL A 926 -88.83 22.90 -46.96
C VAL A 926 -88.62 23.48 -45.55
N GLY A 927 -88.03 24.69 -45.44
CA GLY A 927 -87.91 25.39 -44.16
C GLY A 927 -89.13 26.26 -43.82
N GLU A 928 -89.44 26.41 -42.52
CA GLU A 928 -90.39 27.41 -42.01
C GLU A 928 -89.77 28.81 -42.11
N LEU A 929 -90.54 29.78 -42.59
CA LEU A 929 -90.13 31.17 -42.80
C LEU A 929 -90.58 32.02 -41.60
N THR A 930 -89.68 32.81 -41.02
CA THR A 930 -90.04 33.97 -40.20
C THR A 930 -90.26 35.16 -41.13
N TYR A 931 -91.51 35.60 -41.24
CA TYR A 931 -91.96 36.57 -42.23
C TYR A 931 -91.97 37.99 -41.66
N GLU A 932 -91.13 38.87 -42.22
CA GLU A 932 -91.40 40.32 -42.28
C GLU A 932 -90.93 40.83 -43.66
N ASP A 933 -91.89 41.27 -44.48
CA ASP A 933 -91.77 41.94 -45.81
C ASP A 933 -91.03 41.25 -46.97
N MET A 934 -91.69 40.25 -47.59
CA MET A 934 -91.29 39.75 -48.92
C MET A 934 -92.15 40.34 -50.06
N GLY A 935 -91.53 41.05 -51.00
CA GLY A 935 -92.16 41.50 -52.24
C GLY A 935 -92.58 40.35 -53.19
N THR A 936 -93.38 40.66 -54.22
CA THR A 936 -93.94 39.68 -55.18
C THR A 936 -92.87 38.80 -55.86
N MET A 937 -91.70 39.36 -56.17
CA MET A 937 -90.59 38.61 -56.77
C MET A 937 -89.89 37.67 -55.78
N ALA A 938 -89.78 38.06 -54.50
CA ALA A 938 -89.23 37.21 -53.45
C ALA A 938 -90.13 36.00 -53.19
N ASN A 939 -91.45 36.21 -53.13
CA ASN A 939 -92.43 35.12 -52.97
C ASN A 939 -92.41 34.13 -54.16
N PHE A 940 -92.16 34.61 -55.38
CA PHE A 940 -91.94 33.76 -56.56
C PHE A 940 -90.64 32.95 -56.45
N ALA A 941 -89.54 33.59 -56.04
CA ALA A 941 -88.25 32.93 -55.85
C ALA A 941 -88.30 31.83 -54.76
N PHE A 942 -88.95 32.08 -53.62
CA PHE A 942 -89.12 31.08 -52.56
C PHE A 942 -90.03 29.92 -52.93
N ASN A 943 -91.15 30.18 -53.64
CA ASN A 943 -91.98 29.10 -54.14
C ASN A 943 -91.29 28.28 -55.24
N ALA A 944 -90.36 28.87 -55.99
CA ALA A 944 -89.50 28.12 -56.91
C ALA A 944 -88.57 27.17 -56.12
N LEU A 945 -87.95 27.64 -55.03
CA LEU A 945 -87.02 26.85 -54.18
C LEU A 945 -87.64 25.60 -53.52
N LYS A 946 -88.98 25.52 -53.40
CA LYS A 946 -89.67 24.32 -52.92
C LYS A 946 -89.48 23.11 -53.84
N SER A 947 -89.25 23.31 -55.14
CA SER A 947 -88.96 22.24 -56.10
C SER A 947 -88.33 22.80 -57.37
N ILE A 948 -87.00 22.75 -57.44
CA ILE A 948 -86.21 23.19 -58.58
C ILE A 948 -85.58 21.99 -59.27
N ARG A 949 -85.65 21.95 -60.60
CA ARG A 949 -84.78 21.10 -61.43
C ARG A 949 -83.74 21.97 -62.12
N TYR A 950 -82.46 21.65 -61.92
CA TYR A 950 -81.33 22.37 -62.48
C TYR A 950 -80.59 21.50 -63.49
N ARG A 951 -79.96 22.12 -64.50
CA ARG A 951 -79.04 21.42 -65.43
C ARG A 951 -77.60 21.65 -65.02
N ASN A 952 -77.25 22.90 -64.75
CA ASN A 952 -75.94 23.29 -64.22
C ASN A 952 -76.18 23.95 -62.86
N LEU A 953 -75.50 23.47 -61.83
CA LEU A 953 -75.50 24.08 -60.50
C LEU A 953 -74.05 24.26 -60.07
N THR A 954 -73.71 25.46 -59.63
CA THR A 954 -72.40 25.79 -59.06
C THR A 954 -72.58 26.35 -57.66
N ILE A 955 -71.87 25.77 -56.68
CA ILE A 955 -71.84 26.20 -55.29
C ILE A 955 -70.46 26.75 -55.02
N GLY A 956 -70.29 28.06 -54.92
CA GLY A 956 -69.08 28.69 -54.38
C GLY A 956 -69.11 28.66 -52.85
N MET A 957 -67.97 28.45 -52.20
CA MET A 957 -67.82 28.43 -50.74
C MET A 957 -66.58 29.22 -50.33
N ASN A 958 -66.77 30.16 -49.40
CA ASN A 958 -65.71 30.98 -48.82
C ASN A 958 -66.02 31.24 -47.34
N GLY A 959 -65.04 31.17 -46.46
CA GLY A 959 -65.23 31.55 -45.05
C GLY A 959 -64.59 30.60 -44.05
N ASP A 960 -64.73 30.94 -42.77
CA ASP A 960 -64.11 30.19 -41.67
C ASP A 960 -64.92 28.92 -41.39
N ILE A 961 -64.24 27.78 -41.31
CA ILE A 961 -64.89 26.47 -41.17
C ILE A 961 -65.61 26.36 -39.83
N ALA A 962 -65.11 27.02 -38.78
CA ALA A 962 -65.73 27.09 -37.46
C ALA A 962 -66.68 28.31 -37.29
N GLY A 963 -66.82 29.15 -38.33
CA GLY A 963 -67.50 30.44 -38.26
C GLY A 963 -68.54 30.63 -39.37
N GLU A 964 -68.60 31.83 -39.95
CA GLU A 964 -69.52 32.14 -41.05
C GLU A 964 -68.95 31.64 -42.40
N ILE A 965 -69.73 30.83 -43.12
CA ILE A 965 -69.42 30.41 -44.48
C ILE A 965 -70.37 31.15 -45.44
N ILE A 966 -69.77 31.90 -46.36
CA ILE A 966 -70.46 32.51 -47.50
C ILE A 966 -70.55 31.45 -48.59
N THR A 967 -71.77 31.00 -48.85
CA THR A 967 -72.08 30.06 -49.93
C THR A 967 -72.79 30.80 -51.06
N GLU A 968 -72.24 30.76 -52.27
CA GLU A 968 -72.82 31.38 -53.46
C GLU A 968 -73.33 30.28 -54.41
N VAL A 969 -74.64 30.10 -54.47
CA VAL A 969 -75.27 29.10 -55.34
C VAL A 969 -75.75 29.77 -56.62
N LYS A 970 -75.20 29.34 -57.76
CA LYS A 970 -75.62 29.76 -59.10
C LYS A 970 -76.31 28.62 -59.82
N PHE A 971 -77.51 28.89 -60.31
CA PHE A 971 -78.33 27.94 -61.08
C PHE A 971 -78.42 28.39 -62.55
N ASP A 972 -78.19 27.47 -63.49
CA ASP A 972 -78.38 27.68 -64.93
C ASP A 972 -79.27 26.57 -65.54
N GLY A 973 -80.18 26.94 -66.45
CA GLY A 973 -81.04 26.00 -67.18
C GLY A 973 -82.25 25.47 -66.40
N LEU A 974 -82.88 26.33 -65.58
CA LEU A 974 -83.98 25.97 -64.68
C LEU A 974 -85.23 25.47 -65.40
N GLN A 975 -85.82 24.38 -64.88
CA GLN A 975 -87.18 23.94 -65.19
C GLN A 975 -87.95 23.72 -63.87
N GLN A 976 -89.23 24.07 -63.85
CA GLN A 976 -90.11 23.86 -62.69
C GLN A 976 -90.31 22.35 -62.46
N GLY A 977 -90.05 21.85 -61.25
CA GLY A 977 -90.19 20.44 -60.89
C GLY A 977 -91.65 19.95 -60.85
N ASP A 978 -91.84 18.63 -60.76
CA ASP A 978 -93.17 17.99 -60.86
C ASP A 978 -94.16 18.37 -59.74
N GLY A 979 -93.69 18.96 -58.64
CA GLY A 979 -94.49 19.36 -57.47
C GLY A 979 -94.92 20.85 -57.42
N ALA A 980 -94.65 21.65 -58.44
CA ALA A 980 -94.90 23.10 -58.39
C ALA A 980 -96.30 23.51 -58.88
N SER A 981 -96.94 24.50 -58.22
CA SER A 981 -98.27 24.99 -58.60
C SER A 981 -98.24 25.69 -59.97
N ARG A 982 -99.04 25.20 -60.92
CA ARG A 982 -99.13 25.71 -62.30
C ARG A 982 -100.36 26.62 -62.43
N ASN A 983 -100.17 27.93 -62.68
CA ASN A 983 -101.25 28.87 -63.00
C ASN A 983 -101.01 29.55 -64.37
N PHE A 984 -102.06 30.15 -64.95
CA PHE A 984 -102.03 30.71 -66.31
C PHE A 984 -100.88 31.71 -66.55
N ILE A 985 -100.49 32.48 -65.53
CA ILE A 985 -99.39 33.47 -65.59
C ILE A 985 -98.00 32.79 -65.61
N THR A 986 -97.85 31.58 -65.04
CA THR A 986 -96.53 30.91 -64.94
C THR A 986 -96.14 30.12 -66.20
N LYS A 987 -97.07 29.84 -67.13
CA LYS A 987 -96.78 29.17 -68.42
C LYS A 987 -95.98 30.04 -69.41
N GLN A 988 -96.11 31.36 -69.35
CA GLN A 988 -95.40 32.30 -70.24
C GLN A 988 -93.98 32.63 -69.73
N LEU A 989 -93.73 32.51 -68.42
CA LEU A 989 -92.41 32.68 -67.81
C LEU A 989 -91.51 31.44 -67.90
N ALA A 990 -92.07 30.25 -68.13
CA ALA A 990 -91.34 28.98 -68.21
C ALA A 990 -90.37 28.82 -69.41
N ARG A 991 -90.29 29.81 -70.31
CA ARG A 991 -89.35 29.83 -71.46
C ARG A 991 -88.23 30.87 -71.33
N ILE A 992 -88.19 31.61 -70.22
CA ILE A 992 -87.14 32.60 -69.97
C ILE A 992 -85.99 31.87 -69.26
N PRO A 993 -84.73 31.99 -69.74
CA PRO A 993 -83.59 31.50 -68.98
C PRO A 993 -83.48 32.34 -67.71
N ILE A 994 -83.99 31.80 -66.60
CA ILE A 994 -83.84 32.40 -65.28
C ILE A 994 -82.51 31.89 -64.73
N GLN A 995 -81.70 32.82 -64.26
CA GLN A 995 -80.51 32.53 -63.48
C GLN A 995 -80.82 32.95 -62.05
N PHE A 996 -80.74 32.01 -61.11
CA PHE A 996 -80.76 32.34 -59.67
C PHE A 996 -79.33 32.43 -59.19
N ASN A 997 -79.00 33.52 -58.51
CA ASN A 997 -77.77 33.66 -57.75
C ASN A 997 -78.19 33.86 -56.29
N VAL A 998 -77.94 32.86 -55.45
CA VAL A 998 -78.31 32.86 -54.04
C VAL A 998 -77.03 32.96 -53.23
N ARG A 999 -76.87 34.06 -52.51
CA ARG A 999 -75.79 34.21 -51.53
C ARG A 999 -76.36 33.91 -50.15
N ILE A 1000 -75.84 32.86 -49.53
CA ILE A 1000 -76.18 32.45 -48.18
C ILE A 1000 -75.00 32.86 -47.30
N GLN A 1001 -75.25 33.74 -46.35
CA GLN A 1001 -74.30 34.07 -45.29
C GLN A 1001 -74.92 33.57 -43.99
N ALA A 1002 -74.34 32.50 -43.44
CA ALA A 1002 -74.77 31.95 -42.18
C ALA A 1002 -73.56 31.35 -41.45
N PRO A 1003 -73.60 31.27 -40.11
CA PRO A 1003 -72.80 30.30 -39.37
C PRO A 1003 -73.33 28.91 -39.72
N PHE A 1004 -72.99 28.41 -40.91
CA PHE A 1004 -73.52 27.18 -41.50
C PHE A 1004 -73.37 25.99 -40.53
N MET A 1005 -72.34 26.03 -39.69
CA MET A 1005 -72.08 25.03 -38.65
C MET A 1005 -72.99 25.12 -37.41
N GLN A 1006 -73.51 26.29 -37.02
CA GLN A 1006 -74.50 26.37 -35.93
C GLN A 1006 -75.85 25.77 -36.32
N LEU A 1007 -76.19 25.81 -37.61
CA LEU A 1007 -77.34 25.08 -38.17
C LEU A 1007 -77.10 23.55 -38.19
N MET A 1008 -75.85 23.10 -38.33
CA MET A 1008 -75.48 21.69 -38.26
C MET A 1008 -75.35 21.17 -36.81
N SER A 1009 -74.90 22.01 -35.86
CA SER A 1009 -74.66 21.61 -34.46
C SER A 1009 -75.87 21.73 -33.55
N SER A 1010 -76.87 22.56 -33.90
CA SER A 1010 -78.07 22.78 -33.07
C SER A 1010 -78.94 21.52 -32.90
N ALA A 1011 -78.74 20.49 -33.73
CA ALA A 1011 -79.37 19.18 -33.56
C ALA A 1011 -78.57 18.23 -32.62
N LYS A 1012 -77.24 18.41 -32.48
CA LYS A 1012 -76.36 17.54 -31.67
C LYS A 1012 -76.03 18.09 -30.27
N SER A 1013 -76.22 19.39 -30.02
CA SER A 1013 -75.84 20.03 -28.74
C SER A 1013 -76.72 19.67 -27.54
N TYR A 1014 -77.74 18.82 -27.70
CA TYR A 1014 -78.60 18.37 -26.61
C TYR A 1014 -78.08 17.13 -25.87
N TYR A 1015 -77.04 16.44 -26.39
CA TYR A 1015 -76.59 15.15 -25.85
C TYR A 1015 -75.19 15.09 -25.23
N GLU A 1016 -74.28 16.05 -25.44
CA GLU A 1016 -72.92 16.02 -24.85
C GLU A 1016 -72.41 17.43 -24.42
N PRO A 1017 -72.44 17.79 -23.12
CA PRO A 1017 -72.00 19.10 -22.63
C PRO A 1017 -70.48 19.35 -22.70
N GLU A 1018 -69.68 18.30 -22.94
CA GLU A 1018 -68.22 18.33 -22.86
C GLU A 1018 -67.57 19.10 -24.02
N ILE A 1019 -68.25 19.19 -25.16
CA ILE A 1019 -67.77 19.88 -26.37
C ILE A 1019 -67.66 21.40 -26.16
N LEU A 1020 -68.57 22.00 -25.37
CA LEU A 1020 -68.57 23.45 -25.09
C LEU A 1020 -67.48 23.88 -24.10
N VAL A 1021 -67.04 22.97 -23.24
CA VAL A 1021 -65.96 23.22 -22.28
C VAL A 1021 -64.60 23.10 -22.97
N GLY A 1022 -64.40 22.10 -23.83
CA GLY A 1022 -63.16 21.90 -24.59
C GLY A 1022 -62.83 23.03 -25.58
N GLN A 1023 -63.83 23.69 -26.16
CA GLN A 1023 -63.61 24.81 -27.09
C GLN A 1023 -63.19 26.12 -26.41
N ASN A 1024 -63.70 26.40 -25.20
CA ASN A 1024 -63.46 27.68 -24.52
C ASN A 1024 -62.34 27.62 -23.47
N LEU A 1025 -62.00 26.44 -22.95
CA LEU A 1025 -60.96 26.29 -21.92
C LEU A 1025 -59.56 26.72 -22.39
N PRO A 1026 -59.10 26.42 -23.63
CA PRO A 1026 -57.79 26.88 -24.11
C PRO A 1026 -57.70 28.40 -24.27
N ALA A 1027 -58.81 29.06 -24.66
CA ALA A 1027 -58.88 30.51 -24.76
C ALA A 1027 -58.88 31.17 -23.35
N LEU A 1028 -59.55 30.56 -22.38
CA LEU A 1028 -59.58 31.01 -20.99
C LEU A 1028 -58.23 30.82 -20.28
N LEU A 1029 -57.53 29.70 -20.53
CA LEU A 1029 -56.18 29.45 -20.01
C LEU A 1029 -55.15 30.42 -20.61
N ARG A 1030 -55.22 30.69 -21.93
CA ARG A 1030 -54.39 31.73 -22.59
C ARG A 1030 -54.62 33.11 -22.01
N ALA A 1031 -55.88 33.51 -21.80
CA ALA A 1031 -56.21 34.78 -21.16
C ALA A 1031 -55.71 34.86 -19.70
N GLN A 1032 -55.60 33.73 -19.00
CA GLN A 1032 -55.03 33.66 -17.66
C GLN A 1032 -53.49 33.77 -17.67
N GLU A 1033 -52.82 33.07 -18.58
CA GLU A 1033 -51.36 33.14 -18.75
C GLU A 1033 -50.89 34.51 -19.24
N GLU A 1034 -51.61 35.15 -20.15
CA GLU A 1034 -51.31 36.52 -20.59
C GLU A 1034 -51.46 37.52 -19.45
N ARG A 1035 -52.48 37.35 -18.59
CA ARG A 1035 -52.64 38.15 -17.36
C ARG A 1035 -51.52 37.87 -16.35
N ALA A 1036 -51.08 36.63 -16.21
CA ALA A 1036 -49.97 36.27 -15.32
C ALA A 1036 -48.63 36.85 -15.82
N LYS A 1037 -48.32 36.73 -17.12
CA LYS A 1037 -47.14 37.34 -17.75
C LYS A 1037 -47.17 38.86 -17.72
N ALA A 1038 -48.34 39.48 -17.89
CA ALA A 1038 -48.49 40.93 -17.76
C ALA A 1038 -48.25 41.39 -16.30
N ALA A 1039 -48.74 40.65 -15.32
CA ALA A 1039 -48.49 40.93 -13.90
C ALA A 1039 -47.00 40.76 -13.52
N GLU A 1040 -46.32 39.75 -14.06
CA GLU A 1040 -44.89 39.51 -13.84
C GLU A 1040 -44.00 40.60 -14.48
N LYS A 1041 -44.45 41.17 -15.61
CA LYS A 1041 -43.76 42.29 -16.30
C LYS A 1041 -43.90 43.61 -15.53
N VAL A 1042 -45.02 43.83 -14.84
CA VAL A 1042 -45.24 44.99 -13.97
C VAL A 1042 -44.39 44.86 -12.70
N LEU A 1043 -44.29 43.66 -12.11
CA LEU A 1043 -43.44 43.40 -10.93
C LEU A 1043 -41.93 43.53 -11.20
N LYS A 1044 -41.47 43.30 -12.43
CA LYS A 1044 -40.06 43.49 -12.83
C LYS A 1044 -39.72 44.91 -13.31
N GLY A 1045 -40.72 45.80 -13.40
CA GLY A 1045 -40.55 47.20 -13.83
C GLY A 1045 -40.40 48.21 -12.69
N ASP A 1046 -40.72 47.80 -11.45
CA ASP A 1046 -40.68 48.63 -10.23
C ASP A 1046 -39.54 48.22 -9.25
N GLU A 1047 -38.53 47.46 -9.70
CA GLU A 1047 -37.26 47.19 -8.98
C GLU A 1047 -36.06 47.94 -9.59
#